data_AF-A0A2V6L2H5-F1
#
_entry.id   AF-A0A2V6L2H5-F1
#
_cell.length_a   1.000
_cell.length_b   1.000
_cell.length_c   1.000
_cell.angle_alpha   90.00
_cell.angle_beta   90.00
_cell.angle_gamma   90.00
#
_symmetry.space_group_name_H-M   'P 1'
#
loop_
_entity.id
_entity.type
_entity.pdbx_description
1 polymer ?
#
loop_
_entity_poly.entity_id
_entity_poly.type
_entity_poly.pdbx_seq_one_letter_code
_entity_poly.pdbx_strand_id
1 'polypeptide(L)'
;MNHLKTATPLFFIALACFGLSPALRAVSPAPDGGYSGGNTAEGQSALSSLNVSTGTNNTAVGWLSLRSNVDGQLNTAVGAGTLSANVVGGNTAVGAGALFRNTTGPNNTAVGLVALFSSTTGSNNTATGTFALLNNTTANYNTANGALALRNNTTGSNNTASGSEALLSNTTGESNTATGTFTLVNNTTGHDNTATGYEALLSNTGDDNTATGAVALERNTTGNDNTAAGDAALLSNAGNDNTATGAFALVLNTTGHDNTATGIRALGNNTTGGNNTATGALALESNTTGSANTATGINALLLNTTGHDNTATGVLSLQSNTTGFDNTATGAGTLSSNTTGVNNTATGIQALGNNSIGGNNTATGAGALQSNIDGGSNTATGFQALQSNNTGISNTATGAGALQGNTGDYNTATGFAALESNTTGMQNTADGAGALASNTTAPFNTAVGVTALQSNTGGDNTAIGWGAGFSATTGDGNVYVGSTVFGLAGESNHTRIRNIGSTPIVGGTNVVVNGTGGIGEQVLGYASSSRRYKEDIQPMDQASETLFALKPVTFRAKKNMDPARVRYYGLIAEDVAEVDPDLVVYNPAGKPETLRFDSINAMLLNEFLKERGKVQQLEANAVRQQKQIEALGAGLQKVGAQLAAASPSHGGLKVSKFATGRIRRGGPAPQVVRNP
;
A
#
# COMPACT_ATOMS: atom_id res chain seq x y z
N MET A 1 -73.19 -96.38 22.07
CA MET A 1 -73.57 -95.40 21.04
C MET A 1 -72.37 -94.53 20.75
N ASN A 2 -71.94 -94.52 19.49
CA ASN A 2 -71.35 -93.40 18.75
C ASN A 2 -70.06 -92.72 19.26
N HIS A 3 -69.01 -92.83 18.45
CA HIS A 3 -68.38 -91.73 17.68
C HIS A 3 -68.15 -90.38 18.41
N LEU A 4 -67.03 -89.66 18.34
CA LEU A 4 -65.82 -89.65 17.51
C LEU A 4 -65.04 -88.35 17.90
N LYS A 5 -63.75 -88.27 17.53
CA LYS A 5 -62.91 -87.05 17.31
C LYS A 5 -62.24 -86.41 18.54
N THR A 6 -60.96 -86.71 18.83
CA THR A 6 -59.68 -86.21 18.28
C THR A 6 -59.25 -84.81 18.80
N ALA A 7 -58.28 -84.80 19.73
CA ALA A 7 -57.03 -84.03 19.64
C ALA A 7 -56.03 -84.48 20.74
N THR A 8 -55.01 -85.17 20.27
CA THR A 8 -53.66 -85.62 20.71
C THR A 8 -52.98 -85.02 21.98
N PRO A 9 -52.01 -85.73 22.59
CA PRO A 9 -51.71 -85.73 24.03
C PRO A 9 -50.47 -84.90 24.41
N LEU A 10 -50.51 -84.23 25.56
CA LEU A 10 -49.34 -83.59 26.18
C LEU A 10 -49.17 -83.93 27.66
N PHE A 11 -49.64 -85.10 28.10
CA PHE A 11 -49.71 -85.47 29.52
C PHE A 11 -48.94 -86.76 29.89
N PHE A 12 -48.16 -87.36 28.99
CA PHE A 12 -47.33 -88.55 29.26
C PHE A 12 -45.81 -88.39 29.01
N ILE A 13 -45.31 -87.17 28.80
CA ILE A 13 -43.86 -86.86 28.75
C ILE A 13 -43.36 -86.27 30.10
N ALA A 14 -44.21 -86.23 31.13
CA ALA A 14 -43.84 -85.71 32.44
C ALA A 14 -43.22 -86.75 33.40
N LEU A 15 -43.28 -88.06 33.09
CA LEU A 15 -42.76 -89.14 33.95
C LEU A 15 -41.56 -89.91 33.39
N ALA A 16 -41.09 -89.61 32.18
CA ALA A 16 -39.86 -90.17 31.61
C ALA A 16 -38.61 -89.30 31.86
N CYS A 17 -38.76 -88.11 32.46
CA CYS A 17 -37.66 -87.16 32.67
C CYS A 17 -37.12 -87.11 34.12
N PHE A 18 -37.63 -87.92 35.05
CA PHE A 18 -37.15 -87.95 36.45
C PHE A 18 -36.46 -89.27 36.87
N GLY A 19 -36.34 -90.26 35.98
CA GLY A 19 -35.72 -91.56 36.27
C GLY A 19 -34.25 -91.74 35.86
N LEU A 20 -33.63 -90.70 35.29
CA LEU A 20 -32.23 -90.68 34.85
C LEU A 20 -31.52 -89.39 35.32
N SER A 21 -31.77 -88.96 36.56
CA SER A 21 -30.92 -87.94 37.17
C SER A 21 -29.66 -88.62 37.70
N PRO A 22 -28.45 -88.23 37.28
CA PRO A 22 -27.26 -88.63 38.01
C PRO A 22 -27.39 -88.10 39.43
N ALA A 23 -27.12 -88.97 40.41
CA ALA A 23 -26.98 -88.57 41.80
C ALA A 23 -26.17 -87.27 41.87
N LEU A 24 -26.69 -86.27 42.58
CA LEU A 24 -25.96 -85.09 43.03
C LEU A 24 -24.71 -85.56 43.79
N ARG A 25 -23.62 -85.78 43.05
CA ARG A 25 -22.29 -85.91 43.63
C ARG A 25 -21.86 -84.50 43.93
N ALA A 26 -21.83 -84.16 45.22
CA ALA A 26 -21.02 -83.04 45.68
C ALA A 26 -19.62 -83.17 45.05
N VAL A 27 -19.11 -82.07 44.50
CA VAL A 27 -17.76 -81.99 43.94
C VAL A 27 -16.73 -82.44 44.98
N SER A 28 -15.80 -83.29 44.54
CA SER A 28 -14.69 -83.83 45.36
C SER A 28 -13.37 -83.51 44.65
N PRO A 29 -12.41 -82.84 45.33
CA PRO A 29 -12.47 -82.41 46.73
C PRO A 29 -13.57 -81.36 46.98
N ALA A 30 -13.99 -81.23 48.25
CA ALA A 30 -15.01 -80.25 48.65
C ALA A 30 -14.61 -78.84 48.17
N PRO A 31 -15.57 -77.92 47.93
CA PRO A 31 -15.24 -76.52 47.74
C PRO A 31 -14.36 -76.05 48.90
N ASP A 32 -13.21 -75.46 48.61
CA ASP A 32 -12.25 -75.05 49.63
C ASP A 32 -12.94 -74.11 50.63
N GLY A 33 -12.79 -74.39 51.93
CA GLY A 33 -13.31 -73.52 52.98
C GLY A 33 -12.66 -72.14 52.88
N GLY A 34 -13.46 -71.08 53.04
CA GLY A 34 -12.97 -69.70 52.93
C GLY A 34 -11.72 -69.46 53.79
N TYR A 35 -10.70 -68.82 53.22
CA TYR A 35 -9.47 -68.50 53.94
C TYR A 35 -9.75 -67.35 54.91
N SER A 36 -9.13 -67.38 56.08
CA SER A 36 -9.27 -66.33 57.09
C SER A 36 -8.91 -64.95 56.54
N GLY A 37 -9.54 -63.91 57.06
CA GLY A 37 -9.31 -62.54 56.61
C GLY A 37 -9.95 -62.20 55.26
N GLY A 38 -11.00 -62.92 54.85
CA GLY A 38 -11.74 -62.64 53.60
C GLY A 38 -11.01 -63.09 52.33
N ASN A 39 -10.05 -64.02 52.45
CA ASN A 39 -9.27 -64.49 51.32
C ASN A 39 -9.97 -65.66 50.60
N THR A 40 -9.74 -65.80 49.29
CA THR A 40 -10.19 -66.92 48.46
C THR A 40 -9.01 -67.45 47.65
N ALA A 41 -8.76 -68.75 47.68
CA ALA A 41 -7.71 -69.39 46.89
C ALA A 41 -8.26 -70.66 46.23
N GLU A 42 -8.03 -70.82 44.92
CA GLU A 42 -8.37 -72.01 44.14
C GLU A 42 -7.25 -72.30 43.15
N GLY A 43 -6.69 -73.51 43.18
CA GLY A 43 -5.57 -73.93 42.32
C GLY A 43 -4.24 -74.13 43.05
N GLN A 44 -3.34 -74.86 42.39
CA GLN A 44 -2.09 -75.34 43.01
C GLN A 44 -1.16 -74.17 43.39
N SER A 45 -0.78 -74.14 44.67
CA SER A 45 0.10 -73.15 45.29
C SER A 45 -0.40 -71.69 45.17
N ALA A 46 -1.70 -71.49 45.07
CA ALA A 46 -2.32 -70.17 45.22
C ALA A 46 -2.19 -69.70 46.69
N LEU A 47 -1.81 -68.43 46.90
CA LEU A 47 -1.60 -67.82 48.24
C LEU A 47 -0.70 -68.63 49.20
N SER A 48 0.29 -69.37 48.68
CA SER A 48 1.09 -70.31 49.50
C SER A 48 1.95 -69.65 50.60
N SER A 49 2.22 -68.35 50.49
CA SER A 49 3.08 -67.60 51.42
C SER A 49 2.32 -66.62 52.32
N LEU A 50 0.98 -66.65 52.29
CA LEU A 50 0.13 -65.65 52.93
C LEU A 50 0.24 -65.68 54.46
N ASN A 51 0.56 -64.53 55.05
CA ASN A 51 0.37 -64.29 56.47
C ASN A 51 -1.09 -63.90 56.72
N VAL A 52 -1.89 -64.85 57.19
CA VAL A 52 -3.33 -64.66 57.41
C VAL A 52 -3.71 -63.58 58.43
N SER A 53 -2.76 -63.09 59.23
CA SER A 53 -3.01 -62.02 60.22
C SER A 53 -2.93 -60.61 59.62
N THR A 54 -2.29 -60.46 58.46
CA THR A 54 -1.94 -59.17 57.85
C THR A 54 -2.35 -59.10 56.38
N GLY A 55 -2.28 -60.21 55.63
CA GLY A 55 -2.73 -60.32 54.24
C GLY A 55 -4.21 -60.71 54.16
N THR A 56 -5.08 -59.73 53.95
CA THR A 56 -6.54 -59.89 53.95
C THR A 56 -7.18 -59.52 52.61
N ASN A 57 -8.37 -60.07 52.34
CA ASN A 57 -9.25 -59.74 51.21
C ASN A 57 -8.64 -59.97 49.82
N ASN A 58 -7.83 -61.03 49.65
CA ASN A 58 -7.25 -61.41 48.36
C ASN A 58 -8.07 -62.52 47.68
N THR A 59 -8.17 -62.48 46.35
CA THR A 59 -8.73 -63.56 45.53
C THR A 59 -7.64 -64.12 44.61
N ALA A 60 -7.35 -65.42 44.70
CA ALA A 60 -6.34 -66.10 43.89
C ALA A 60 -6.92 -67.36 43.23
N VAL A 61 -7.13 -67.35 41.92
CA VAL A 61 -7.71 -68.46 41.16
C VAL A 61 -6.76 -68.84 40.01
N GLY A 62 -6.01 -69.92 40.18
CA GLY A 62 -5.06 -70.41 39.18
C GLY A 62 -3.76 -70.98 39.77
N TRP A 63 -3.03 -71.73 38.95
CA TRP A 63 -1.71 -72.25 39.30
C TRP A 63 -0.74 -71.09 39.59
N LEU A 64 -0.15 -71.07 40.80
CA LEU A 64 0.78 -70.04 41.31
C LEU A 64 0.20 -68.62 41.47
N SER A 65 -1.12 -68.42 41.46
CA SER A 65 -1.71 -67.10 41.64
C SER A 65 -1.39 -66.53 43.04
N LEU A 66 -0.84 -65.31 43.11
CA LEU A 66 -0.41 -64.66 44.36
C LEU A 66 0.52 -65.50 45.26
N ARG A 67 1.37 -66.36 44.66
CA ARG A 67 2.25 -67.30 45.39
C ARG A 67 3.12 -66.63 46.46
N SER A 68 3.72 -65.48 46.14
CA SER A 68 4.69 -64.79 47.01
C SER A 68 4.05 -63.75 47.94
N ASN A 69 2.73 -63.57 47.90
CA ASN A 69 2.06 -62.52 48.66
C ASN A 69 2.04 -62.87 50.16
N VAL A 70 2.86 -62.19 50.96
CA VAL A 70 2.94 -62.37 52.41
C VAL A 70 1.91 -61.51 53.12
N ASP A 71 2.03 -60.18 53.01
CA ASP A 71 1.20 -59.21 53.76
C ASP A 71 0.29 -58.37 52.86
N GLY A 72 0.38 -58.52 51.53
CA GLY A 72 -0.42 -57.73 50.58
C GLY A 72 -1.91 -58.00 50.72
N GLN A 73 -2.72 -56.95 50.52
CA GLN A 73 -4.16 -56.94 50.75
C GLN A 73 -4.92 -56.54 49.48
N LEU A 74 -6.20 -56.90 49.38
CA LEU A 74 -7.10 -56.41 48.33
C LEU A 74 -6.65 -56.74 46.89
N ASN A 75 -5.91 -57.84 46.70
CA ASN A 75 -5.49 -58.28 45.37
C ASN A 75 -6.53 -59.21 44.73
N THR A 76 -6.74 -59.09 43.42
CA THR A 76 -7.53 -60.04 42.61
C THR A 76 -6.63 -60.67 41.55
N ALA A 77 -6.46 -61.99 41.55
CA ALA A 77 -5.57 -62.71 40.66
C ALA A 77 -6.30 -63.92 40.05
N VAL A 78 -6.63 -63.88 38.77
CA VAL A 78 -7.39 -64.93 38.07
C VAL A 78 -6.67 -65.36 36.80
N GLY A 79 -6.16 -66.59 36.76
CA GLY A 79 -5.36 -67.15 35.67
C GLY A 79 -4.01 -67.68 36.14
N ALA A 80 -3.38 -68.56 35.35
CA ALA A 80 -2.10 -69.16 35.73
C ALA A 80 -0.97 -68.12 35.85
N GLY A 81 -0.26 -68.12 36.98
CA GLY A 81 0.89 -67.25 37.25
C GLY A 81 0.56 -65.78 37.53
N THR A 82 -0.72 -65.43 37.71
CA THR A 82 -1.10 -64.04 37.99
C THR A 82 -0.52 -63.54 39.31
N LEU A 83 0.11 -62.35 39.31
CA LEU A 83 0.69 -61.73 40.51
C LEU A 83 1.66 -62.64 41.31
N SER A 84 2.36 -63.56 40.63
CA SER A 84 3.18 -64.60 41.29
C SER A 84 4.28 -64.04 42.22
N ALA A 85 4.94 -62.94 41.83
CA ALA A 85 6.01 -62.28 42.60
C ALA A 85 5.53 -61.17 43.55
N ASN A 86 4.22 -60.89 43.58
CA ASN A 86 3.66 -59.70 44.25
C ASN A 86 3.71 -59.83 45.77
N VAL A 87 4.21 -58.78 46.45
CA VAL A 87 4.23 -58.69 47.92
C VAL A 87 3.43 -57.50 48.48
N VAL A 88 2.74 -56.73 47.64
CA VAL A 88 1.99 -55.50 48.01
C VAL A 88 0.49 -55.61 47.70
N GLY A 89 -0.30 -54.64 48.16
CA GLY A 89 -1.76 -54.66 47.98
C GLY A 89 -2.30 -53.86 46.78
N GLY A 90 -3.59 -54.07 46.50
CA GLY A 90 -4.39 -53.24 45.59
C GLY A 90 -4.28 -53.59 44.10
N ASN A 91 -3.74 -54.75 43.73
CA ASN A 91 -3.56 -55.12 42.31
C ASN A 91 -4.68 -56.04 41.79
N THR A 92 -5.16 -55.78 40.57
CA THR A 92 -6.11 -56.63 39.85
C THR A 92 -5.45 -57.23 38.61
N ALA A 93 -5.41 -58.57 38.49
CA ALA A 93 -4.78 -59.31 37.41
C ALA A 93 -5.71 -60.43 36.90
N VAL A 94 -6.10 -60.38 35.63
CA VAL A 94 -6.97 -61.38 35.00
C VAL A 94 -6.37 -61.80 33.65
N GLY A 95 -6.00 -63.08 33.51
CA GLY A 95 -5.33 -63.63 32.33
C GLY A 95 -3.99 -64.27 32.66
N ALA A 96 -3.60 -65.31 31.92
CA ALA A 96 -2.37 -66.05 32.21
C ALA A 96 -1.14 -65.11 32.14
N GLY A 97 -0.31 -65.14 33.18
CA GLY A 97 0.90 -64.32 33.30
C GLY A 97 0.66 -62.82 33.51
N ALA A 98 -0.59 -62.35 33.71
CA ALA A 98 -0.82 -60.94 34.01
C ALA A 98 -0.12 -60.55 35.34
N LEU A 99 0.62 -59.44 35.33
CA LEU A 99 1.37 -58.91 36.50
C LEU A 99 2.36 -59.92 37.14
N PHE A 100 2.90 -60.88 36.37
CA PHE A 100 3.72 -61.99 36.90
C PHE A 100 4.92 -61.54 37.75
N ARG A 101 5.67 -60.52 37.31
CA ARG A 101 6.90 -60.04 37.99
C ARG A 101 6.70 -58.84 38.91
N ASN A 102 5.46 -58.39 39.17
CA ASN A 102 5.21 -57.28 40.10
C ASN A 102 5.77 -57.61 41.47
N THR A 103 6.66 -56.77 42.01
CA THR A 103 7.24 -56.98 43.35
C THR A 103 6.59 -56.04 44.35
N THR A 104 6.84 -54.73 44.23
CA THR A 104 6.43 -53.73 45.22
C THR A 104 5.51 -52.63 44.68
N GLY A 105 5.04 -52.73 43.44
CA GLY A 105 4.16 -51.74 42.81
C GLY A 105 2.67 -51.93 43.17
N PRO A 106 2.02 -51.00 43.90
CA PRO A 106 0.60 -51.12 44.23
C PRO A 106 -0.33 -50.57 43.13
N ASN A 107 -1.62 -50.88 43.25
CA ASN A 107 -2.72 -50.27 42.50
C ASN A 107 -2.67 -50.46 40.96
N ASN A 108 -2.13 -51.56 40.48
CA ASN A 108 -2.11 -51.88 39.05
C ASN A 108 -3.33 -52.73 38.65
N THR A 109 -3.88 -52.47 37.46
CA THR A 109 -4.92 -53.29 36.82
C THR A 109 -4.36 -53.90 35.54
N ALA A 110 -4.36 -55.22 35.41
CA ALA A 110 -3.90 -55.96 34.23
C ALA A 110 -4.94 -57.00 33.80
N VAL A 111 -5.56 -56.80 32.64
CA VAL A 111 -6.58 -57.70 32.08
C VAL A 111 -6.18 -58.11 30.67
N GLY A 112 -5.70 -59.34 30.52
CA GLY A 112 -5.22 -59.88 29.25
C GLY A 112 -4.10 -60.89 29.42
N LEU A 113 -3.78 -61.62 28.35
CA LEU A 113 -2.65 -62.54 28.33
C LEU A 113 -1.34 -61.74 28.49
N VAL A 114 -0.59 -62.02 29.57
CA VAL A 114 0.74 -61.44 29.83
C VAL A 114 0.72 -59.90 29.84
N ALA A 115 -0.40 -59.30 30.28
CA ALA A 115 -0.50 -57.86 30.49
C ALA A 115 0.35 -57.43 31.70
N LEU A 116 1.11 -56.34 31.56
CA LEU A 116 1.96 -55.76 32.61
C LEU A 116 2.99 -56.74 33.23
N PHE A 117 3.47 -57.72 32.45
CA PHE A 117 4.27 -58.86 32.94
C PHE A 117 5.54 -58.47 33.71
N SER A 118 6.27 -57.45 33.24
CA SER A 118 7.61 -57.10 33.74
C SER A 118 7.62 -55.99 34.80
N SER A 119 6.46 -55.46 35.22
CA SER A 119 6.42 -54.40 36.24
C SER A 119 7.12 -54.88 37.49
N THR A 120 8.06 -54.11 38.03
CA THR A 120 8.77 -54.46 39.28
C THR A 120 8.29 -53.56 40.42
N THR A 121 8.35 -52.25 40.24
CA THR A 121 7.99 -51.23 41.25
C THR A 121 6.95 -50.21 40.76
N GLY A 122 6.54 -50.27 39.49
CA GLY A 122 5.59 -49.32 38.90
C GLY A 122 4.19 -49.42 39.53
N SER A 123 3.53 -48.28 39.72
CA SER A 123 2.26 -48.15 40.43
C SER A 123 1.19 -47.43 39.60
N ASN A 124 -0.08 -47.70 39.93
CA ASN A 124 -1.23 -47.02 39.31
C ASN A 124 -1.30 -47.17 37.79
N ASN A 125 -0.86 -48.30 37.24
CA ASN A 125 -0.96 -48.58 35.80
C ASN A 125 -2.21 -49.41 35.47
N THR A 126 -2.85 -49.13 34.33
CA THR A 126 -3.96 -49.91 33.78
C THR A 126 -3.55 -50.51 32.44
N ALA A 127 -3.63 -51.82 32.28
CA ALA A 127 -3.30 -52.56 31.06
C ALA A 127 -4.42 -53.54 30.69
N THR A 128 -5.15 -53.25 29.62
CA THR A 128 -6.23 -54.08 29.11
C THR A 128 -5.91 -54.49 27.68
N GLY A 129 -5.64 -55.77 27.46
CA GLY A 129 -5.25 -56.32 26.16
C GLY A 129 -4.06 -57.28 26.25
N THR A 130 -3.92 -58.12 25.21
CA THR A 130 -2.80 -59.06 25.11
C THR A 130 -1.48 -58.31 24.98
N PHE A 131 -0.52 -58.61 25.87
CA PHE A 131 0.80 -57.97 25.94
C PHE A 131 0.80 -56.44 26.13
N ALA A 132 -0.30 -55.85 26.60
CA ALA A 132 -0.34 -54.43 26.96
C ALA A 132 0.65 -54.14 28.11
N LEU A 133 1.47 -53.08 28.00
CA LEU A 133 2.50 -52.68 28.98
C LEU A 133 3.49 -53.78 29.39
N LEU A 134 3.81 -54.73 28.48
CA LEU A 134 4.62 -55.91 28.77
C LEU A 134 5.96 -55.63 29.47
N ASN A 135 6.71 -54.64 28.99
CA ASN A 135 8.08 -54.34 29.43
C ASN A 135 8.19 -53.18 30.42
N ASN A 136 7.06 -52.68 30.96
CA ASN A 136 7.11 -51.63 31.99
C ASN A 136 7.88 -52.15 33.20
N THR A 137 8.94 -51.46 33.63
CA THR A 137 9.75 -51.88 34.79
C THR A 137 9.42 -51.05 36.02
N THR A 138 9.48 -49.72 35.92
CA THR A 138 9.33 -48.79 37.06
C THR A 138 8.34 -47.66 36.81
N ALA A 139 7.72 -47.57 35.62
CA ALA A 139 6.89 -46.43 35.26
C ALA A 139 5.53 -46.42 35.97
N ASN A 140 5.01 -45.22 36.23
CA ASN A 140 3.76 -45.00 36.95
C ASN A 140 2.69 -44.36 36.07
N TYR A 141 1.42 -44.50 36.47
CA TYR A 141 0.28 -43.78 35.91
C TYR A 141 0.07 -43.97 34.39
N ASN A 142 0.42 -45.13 33.85
CA ASN A 142 0.18 -45.43 32.44
C ASN A 142 -1.15 -46.15 32.24
N THR A 143 -1.89 -45.77 31.20
CA THR A 143 -3.10 -46.46 30.75
C THR A 143 -2.86 -47.06 29.36
N ALA A 144 -2.96 -48.37 29.20
CA ALA A 144 -2.81 -49.08 27.94
C ALA A 144 -4.06 -49.94 27.68
N ASN A 145 -4.85 -49.58 26.67
CA ASN A 145 -6.06 -50.28 26.27
C ASN A 145 -5.97 -50.68 24.79
N GLY A 146 -5.68 -51.95 24.54
CA GLY A 146 -5.45 -52.49 23.20
C GLY A 146 -4.37 -53.56 23.21
N ALA A 147 -4.36 -54.42 22.18
CA ALA A 147 -3.29 -55.39 22.02
C ALA A 147 -1.97 -54.65 21.79
N LEU A 148 -0.91 -55.05 22.50
CA LEU A 148 0.45 -54.49 22.39
C LEU A 148 0.58 -52.99 22.69
N ALA A 149 -0.46 -52.32 23.22
CA ALA A 149 -0.37 -50.92 23.61
C ALA A 149 0.72 -50.71 24.68
N LEU A 150 1.60 -49.71 24.48
CA LEU A 150 2.75 -49.42 25.36
C LEU A 150 3.70 -50.61 25.64
N ARG A 151 3.78 -51.60 24.73
CA ARG A 151 4.52 -52.86 24.98
C ARG A 151 5.96 -52.64 25.47
N ASN A 152 6.70 -51.74 24.83
CA ASN A 152 8.13 -51.52 25.10
C ASN A 152 8.42 -50.40 26.10
N ASN A 153 7.40 -49.79 26.73
CA ASN A 153 7.59 -48.75 27.74
C ASN A 153 8.43 -49.27 28.90
N THR A 154 9.52 -48.59 29.26
CA THR A 154 10.41 -49.03 30.36
C THR A 154 10.22 -48.15 31.60
N THR A 155 10.46 -46.83 31.46
CA THR A 155 10.40 -45.87 32.57
C THR A 155 9.44 -44.70 32.33
N GLY A 156 8.93 -44.51 31.10
CA GLY A 156 8.06 -43.38 30.75
C GLY A 156 6.72 -43.40 31.48
N SER A 157 6.42 -42.35 32.24
CA SER A 157 5.22 -42.25 33.08
C SER A 157 4.12 -41.37 32.47
N ASN A 158 2.90 -41.46 32.99
CA ASN A 158 1.74 -40.65 32.59
C ASN A 158 1.30 -40.81 31.12
N ASN A 159 1.58 -41.95 30.48
CA ASN A 159 1.16 -42.18 29.10
C ASN A 159 -0.24 -42.81 29.02
N THR A 160 -1.07 -42.34 28.09
CA THR A 160 -2.36 -42.94 27.74
C THR A 160 -2.32 -43.50 26.33
N ALA A 161 -2.46 -44.80 26.15
CA ALA A 161 -2.49 -45.49 24.87
C ALA A 161 -3.81 -46.26 24.73
N SER A 162 -4.66 -45.88 23.79
CA SER A 162 -5.96 -46.51 23.51
C SER A 162 -6.05 -46.87 22.03
N GLY A 163 -5.72 -48.12 21.70
CA GLY A 163 -5.64 -48.63 20.34
C GLY A 163 -4.67 -49.80 20.24
N SER A 164 -4.80 -50.63 19.20
CA SER A 164 -3.81 -51.68 18.94
C SER A 164 -2.48 -51.04 18.57
N GLU A 165 -1.41 -51.46 19.24
CA GLU A 165 -0.04 -50.98 19.03
C GLU A 165 0.15 -49.45 19.23
N ALA A 166 -0.76 -48.77 19.92
CA ALA A 166 -0.57 -47.38 20.32
C ALA A 166 0.64 -47.26 21.27
N LEU A 167 1.55 -46.33 21.00
CA LEU A 167 2.81 -46.11 21.74
C LEU A 167 3.71 -47.37 21.88
N LEU A 168 3.68 -48.28 20.89
CA LEU A 168 4.35 -49.58 20.95
C LEU A 168 5.83 -49.51 21.38
N SER A 169 6.59 -48.56 20.83
CA SER A 169 8.04 -48.43 21.01
C SER A 169 8.45 -47.27 21.91
N ASN A 170 7.53 -46.72 22.72
CA ASN A 170 7.90 -45.75 23.76
C ASN A 170 8.88 -46.38 24.74
N THR A 171 10.01 -45.73 25.03
CA THR A 171 10.99 -46.26 26.00
C THR A 171 11.00 -45.42 27.28
N THR A 172 11.19 -44.11 27.13
CA THR A 172 11.28 -43.14 28.24
C THR A 172 10.34 -41.94 28.10
N GLY A 173 9.64 -41.76 26.97
CA GLY A 173 8.75 -40.61 26.76
C GLY A 173 7.62 -40.56 27.80
N GLU A 174 7.30 -39.35 28.26
CA GLU A 174 6.32 -39.10 29.32
C GLU A 174 5.13 -38.30 28.80
N SER A 175 4.00 -38.40 29.51
CA SER A 175 2.81 -37.56 29.29
C SER A 175 2.21 -37.62 27.88
N ASN A 176 2.46 -38.70 27.11
CA ASN A 176 1.90 -38.84 25.78
C ASN A 176 0.46 -39.39 25.80
N THR A 177 -0.41 -38.86 24.96
CA THR A 177 -1.77 -39.37 24.72
C THR A 177 -1.90 -39.89 23.30
N ALA A 178 -2.17 -41.18 23.12
CA ALA A 178 -2.26 -41.87 21.85
C ALA A 178 -3.61 -42.61 21.72
N THR A 179 -4.49 -42.15 20.85
CA THR A 179 -5.82 -42.73 20.63
C THR A 179 -6.02 -43.13 19.16
N GLY A 180 -6.08 -44.44 18.91
CA GLY A 180 -6.22 -45.02 17.58
C GLY A 180 -5.13 -46.06 17.28
N THR A 181 -5.37 -46.87 16.25
CA THR A 181 -4.44 -47.93 15.86
C THR A 181 -3.16 -47.33 15.26
N PHE A 182 -2.00 -47.88 15.66
CA PHE A 182 -0.68 -47.43 15.20
C PHE A 182 -0.36 -45.95 15.48
N THR A 183 -0.96 -45.34 16.50
CA THR A 183 -0.61 -43.98 16.93
C THR A 183 0.70 -43.96 17.73
N LEU A 184 1.59 -42.99 17.46
CA LEU A 184 2.85 -42.80 18.19
C LEU A 184 3.75 -44.05 18.30
N VAL A 185 3.71 -44.96 17.32
CA VAL A 185 4.39 -46.28 17.39
C VAL A 185 5.89 -46.16 17.65
N ASN A 186 6.58 -45.23 16.97
CA ASN A 186 8.04 -45.08 17.04
C ASN A 186 8.48 -43.90 17.92
N ASN A 187 7.63 -43.44 18.85
CA ASN A 187 7.98 -42.36 19.78
C ASN A 187 8.93 -42.84 20.88
N THR A 188 10.24 -42.88 20.62
CA THR A 188 11.20 -43.47 21.58
C THR A 188 11.39 -42.64 22.85
N THR A 189 11.53 -41.31 22.69
CA THR A 189 11.89 -40.34 23.74
C THR A 189 10.97 -39.13 23.83
N GLY A 190 10.15 -38.84 22.80
CA GLY A 190 9.32 -37.64 22.76
C GLY A 190 8.31 -37.57 23.92
N HIS A 191 8.10 -36.38 24.45
CA HIS A 191 7.18 -36.12 25.57
C HIS A 191 6.08 -35.13 25.20
N ASP A 192 5.00 -35.15 26.00
CA ASP A 192 3.87 -34.23 25.90
C ASP A 192 3.17 -34.22 24.52
N ASN A 193 3.24 -35.33 23.76
CA ASN A 193 2.57 -35.44 22.47
C ASN A 193 1.13 -35.96 22.61
N THR A 194 0.19 -35.36 21.86
CA THR A 194 -1.20 -35.81 21.76
C THR A 194 -1.52 -36.25 20.34
N ALA A 195 -1.79 -37.54 20.12
CA ALA A 195 -2.12 -38.12 18.82
C ALA A 195 -3.50 -38.81 18.84
N THR A 196 -4.38 -38.44 17.92
CA THR A 196 -5.70 -39.07 17.72
C THR A 196 -5.96 -39.34 16.25
N GLY A 197 -6.09 -40.62 15.88
CA GLY A 197 -6.33 -41.03 14.49
C GLY A 197 -5.67 -42.37 14.15
N TYR A 198 -5.76 -42.80 12.89
CA TYR A 198 -4.97 -43.93 12.40
C TYR A 198 -3.58 -43.41 12.02
N GLU A 199 -2.51 -44.01 12.55
CA GLU A 199 -1.10 -43.65 12.24
C GLU A 199 -0.72 -42.17 12.51
N ALA A 200 -1.49 -41.44 13.32
CA ALA A 200 -1.11 -40.10 13.75
C ALA A 200 0.21 -40.15 14.56
N LEU A 201 1.17 -39.28 14.21
CA LEU A 201 2.51 -39.23 14.82
C LEU A 201 3.27 -40.59 14.81
N LEU A 202 3.03 -41.45 13.81
CA LEU A 202 3.60 -42.80 13.73
C LEU A 202 5.11 -42.83 13.98
N SER A 203 5.85 -41.91 13.36
CA SER A 203 7.29 -41.73 13.50
C SER A 203 7.61 -40.34 14.02
N ASN A 204 7.55 -40.20 15.35
CA ASN A 204 7.84 -38.97 16.06
C ASN A 204 9.10 -39.09 16.92
N THR A 205 10.01 -38.11 16.87
CA THR A 205 11.03 -37.93 17.91
C THR A 205 11.08 -36.52 18.50
N GLY A 206 10.10 -35.66 18.16
CA GLY A 206 9.94 -34.34 18.76
C GLY A 206 8.97 -34.30 19.95
N ASP A 207 8.88 -33.13 20.57
CA ASP A 207 8.11 -32.87 21.78
C ASP A 207 6.94 -31.92 21.51
N ASP A 208 5.94 -31.92 22.41
CA ASP A 208 4.83 -30.95 22.43
C ASP A 208 3.98 -30.91 21.13
N ASN A 209 3.88 -32.03 20.41
CA ASN A 209 3.10 -32.09 19.16
C ASN A 209 1.65 -32.55 19.39
N THR A 210 0.70 -31.87 18.76
CA THR A 210 -0.72 -32.26 18.71
C THR A 210 -1.11 -32.68 17.30
N ALA A 211 -1.53 -33.94 17.12
CA ALA A 211 -1.97 -34.50 15.85
C ALA A 211 -3.37 -35.10 15.96
N THR A 212 -4.33 -34.59 15.18
CA THR A 212 -5.70 -35.10 15.10
C THR A 212 -6.10 -35.32 13.66
N GLY A 213 -6.26 -36.58 13.25
CA GLY A 213 -6.54 -36.97 11.87
C GLY A 213 -5.82 -38.27 11.50
N ALA A 214 -6.24 -38.93 10.42
CA ALA A 214 -5.47 -40.03 9.88
C ALA A 214 -4.14 -39.50 9.32
N VAL A 215 -3.04 -40.18 9.63
CA VAL A 215 -1.67 -39.85 9.20
C VAL A 215 -1.25 -38.38 9.42
N ALA A 216 -1.89 -37.67 10.36
CA ALA A 216 -1.48 -36.32 10.75
C ALA A 216 -0.10 -36.40 11.43
N LEU A 217 0.86 -35.58 11.00
CA LEU A 217 2.24 -35.60 11.50
C LEU A 217 2.92 -36.99 11.44
N GLU A 218 2.56 -37.86 10.48
CA GLU A 218 3.04 -39.26 10.43
C GLU A 218 4.57 -39.37 10.54
N ARG A 219 5.32 -38.47 9.87
CA ARG A 219 6.78 -38.44 9.84
C ARG A 219 7.31 -37.13 10.41
N ASN A 220 7.31 -37.02 11.74
CA ASN A 220 7.86 -35.87 12.46
C ASN A 220 9.21 -36.21 13.10
N THR A 221 10.31 -35.94 12.40
CA THR A 221 11.64 -36.35 12.90
C THR A 221 12.11 -35.46 14.06
N THR A 222 12.28 -34.16 13.86
CA THR A 222 12.79 -33.26 14.91
C THR A 222 11.87 -32.11 15.28
N GLY A 223 10.69 -32.03 14.67
CA GLY A 223 9.79 -30.89 14.84
C GLY A 223 9.15 -30.88 16.23
N ASN A 224 9.25 -29.75 16.93
CA ASN A 224 8.57 -29.52 18.19
C ASN A 224 7.41 -28.53 18.04
N ASP A 225 6.50 -28.52 19.00
CA ASP A 225 5.45 -27.50 19.13
C ASP A 225 4.52 -27.40 17.90
N ASN A 226 4.30 -28.52 17.18
CA ASN A 226 3.46 -28.51 16.00
C ASN A 226 2.01 -28.93 16.32
N THR A 227 1.06 -28.25 15.70
CA THR A 227 -0.37 -28.60 15.74
C THR A 227 -0.85 -29.01 14.35
N ALA A 228 -1.29 -30.25 14.18
CA ALA A 228 -1.84 -30.78 12.94
C ALA A 228 -3.27 -31.31 13.16
N ALA A 229 -4.25 -30.75 12.47
CA ALA A 229 -5.65 -31.13 12.55
C ALA A 229 -6.24 -31.34 11.15
N GLY A 230 -6.35 -32.59 10.72
CA GLY A 230 -6.82 -32.97 9.39
C GLY A 230 -6.13 -34.23 8.87
N ASP A 231 -6.73 -34.86 7.87
CA ASP A 231 -6.10 -35.98 7.16
C ASP A 231 -4.81 -35.54 6.49
N ALA A 232 -3.70 -36.21 6.79
CA ALA A 232 -2.35 -35.91 6.29
C ALA A 232 -1.89 -34.44 6.48
N ALA A 233 -2.43 -33.74 7.49
CA ALA A 233 -1.91 -32.43 7.87
C ALA A 233 -0.48 -32.59 8.43
N LEU A 234 0.46 -31.77 7.94
CA LEU A 234 1.89 -31.84 8.32
C LEU A 234 2.54 -33.23 8.14
N LEU A 235 2.06 -34.04 7.18
CA LEU A 235 2.45 -35.45 6.99
C LEU A 235 3.95 -35.72 7.13
N SER A 236 4.79 -34.89 6.50
CA SER A 236 6.25 -34.95 6.61
C SER A 236 6.76 -33.64 7.18
N ASN A 237 7.34 -33.70 8.39
CA ASN A 237 7.82 -32.52 9.12
C ASN A 237 9.17 -32.71 9.81
N ALA A 238 10.02 -31.69 9.78
CA ALA A 238 11.17 -31.55 10.68
C ALA A 238 11.36 -30.13 11.23
N GLY A 239 10.42 -29.21 10.96
CA GLY A 239 10.44 -27.85 11.50
C GLY A 239 9.54 -27.69 12.73
N ASN A 240 9.68 -26.55 13.42
CA ASN A 240 8.99 -26.29 14.69
C ASN A 240 7.86 -25.26 14.52
N ASP A 241 6.99 -25.18 15.52
CA ASP A 241 6.02 -24.09 15.68
C ASP A 241 5.05 -23.95 14.50
N ASN A 242 4.72 -25.06 13.83
CA ASN A 242 3.78 -25.05 12.70
C ASN A 242 2.36 -25.43 13.13
N THR A 243 1.38 -24.66 12.67
CA THR A 243 -0.04 -24.97 12.82
C THR A 243 -0.65 -25.30 11.46
N ALA A 244 -1.16 -26.51 11.27
CA ALA A 244 -1.92 -26.91 10.09
C ALA A 244 -3.30 -27.44 10.45
N THR A 245 -4.33 -26.80 9.92
CA THR A 245 -5.73 -27.20 10.08
C THR A 245 -6.39 -27.34 8.71
N GLY A 246 -6.71 -28.58 8.33
CA GLY A 246 -7.28 -28.92 7.02
C GLY A 246 -6.61 -30.15 6.41
N ALA A 247 -7.32 -30.85 5.53
CA ALA A 247 -6.75 -32.00 4.83
C ALA A 247 -5.58 -31.55 3.94
N PHE A 248 -4.45 -32.24 4.05
CA PHE A 248 -3.20 -31.96 3.33
C PHE A 248 -2.65 -30.53 3.54
N ALA A 249 -3.04 -29.84 4.61
CA ALA A 249 -2.44 -28.56 4.97
C ALA A 249 -0.97 -28.78 5.39
N LEU A 250 -0.05 -27.99 4.82
CA LEU A 250 1.39 -28.08 5.08
C LEU A 250 1.99 -29.50 4.90
N VAL A 251 1.44 -30.30 3.98
CA VAL A 251 1.74 -31.73 3.84
C VAL A 251 3.24 -32.04 3.63
N LEU A 252 3.98 -31.17 2.94
CA LEU A 252 5.41 -31.34 2.67
C LEU A 252 6.24 -30.21 3.32
N ASN A 253 6.43 -30.24 4.64
CA ASN A 253 7.26 -29.27 5.36
C ASN A 253 8.60 -29.84 5.82
N THR A 254 9.71 -29.61 5.11
CA THR A 254 10.97 -30.20 5.56
C THR A 254 11.54 -29.49 6.78
N THR A 255 11.82 -28.18 6.71
CA THR A 255 12.45 -27.43 7.81
C THR A 255 11.82 -26.07 8.04
N GLY A 256 10.68 -25.78 7.40
CA GLY A 256 9.94 -24.55 7.61
C GLY A 256 9.42 -24.45 9.05
N HIS A 257 9.46 -23.26 9.62
CA HIS A 257 9.05 -22.98 11.00
C HIS A 257 8.09 -21.79 11.05
N ASP A 258 7.35 -21.66 12.15
CA ASP A 258 6.42 -20.55 12.38
C ASP A 258 5.37 -20.38 11.25
N ASN A 259 4.92 -21.50 10.65
CA ASN A 259 3.92 -21.45 9.59
C ASN A 259 2.52 -21.75 10.13
N THR A 260 1.54 -20.95 9.71
CA THR A 260 0.11 -21.19 9.97
C THR A 260 -0.62 -21.50 8.66
N ALA A 261 -1.17 -22.70 8.52
CA ALA A 261 -1.90 -23.15 7.35
C ALA A 261 -3.32 -23.62 7.71
N THR A 262 -4.35 -22.86 7.36
CA THR A 262 -5.75 -23.18 7.63
C THR A 262 -6.54 -23.30 6.32
N GLY A 263 -6.92 -24.51 5.94
CA GLY A 263 -7.63 -24.81 4.70
C GLY A 263 -7.09 -26.05 4.01
N ILE A 264 -7.87 -26.63 3.10
CA ILE A 264 -7.44 -27.80 2.32
C ILE A 264 -6.24 -27.39 1.46
N ARG A 265 -5.13 -28.14 1.57
CA ARG A 265 -3.87 -27.90 0.82
C ARG A 265 -3.31 -26.48 0.98
N ALA A 266 -3.66 -25.76 2.05
CA ALA A 266 -3.01 -24.51 2.38
C ALA A 266 -1.52 -24.78 2.62
N LEU A 267 -0.65 -24.04 1.93
CA LEU A 267 0.81 -24.09 2.08
C LEU A 267 1.41 -25.49 1.80
N GLY A 268 0.77 -26.29 0.93
CA GLY A 268 1.01 -27.73 0.79
C GLY A 268 2.42 -28.17 0.39
N ASN A 269 3.15 -27.38 -0.41
CA ASN A 269 4.49 -27.75 -0.92
C ASN A 269 5.66 -27.05 -0.20
N ASN A 270 5.43 -26.41 0.94
CA ASN A 270 6.41 -25.58 1.65
C ASN A 270 7.61 -26.35 2.19
N THR A 271 8.72 -26.42 1.47
CA THR A 271 9.88 -27.19 1.93
C THR A 271 10.62 -26.52 3.10
N THR A 272 11.03 -25.27 2.96
CA THR A 272 11.93 -24.60 3.94
C THR A 272 11.46 -23.20 4.34
N GLY A 273 10.44 -22.66 3.68
CA GLY A 273 9.88 -21.34 3.99
C GLY A 273 9.36 -21.27 5.43
N GLY A 274 9.66 -20.18 6.12
CA GLY A 274 9.17 -19.91 7.48
C GLY A 274 8.36 -18.63 7.58
N ASN A 275 7.66 -18.46 8.70
CA ASN A 275 6.85 -17.27 9.00
C ASN A 275 5.72 -17.02 7.98
N ASN A 276 5.15 -18.06 7.37
CA ASN A 276 4.06 -17.88 6.41
C ASN A 276 2.69 -18.12 7.07
N THR A 277 1.72 -17.26 6.75
CA THR A 277 0.31 -17.43 7.12
C THR A 277 -0.52 -17.69 5.87
N ALA A 278 -1.16 -18.85 5.77
CA ALA A 278 -2.01 -19.26 4.66
C ALA A 278 -3.40 -19.66 5.18
N THR A 279 -4.42 -18.86 4.90
CA THR A 279 -5.82 -19.10 5.30
C THR A 279 -6.73 -19.14 4.08
N GLY A 280 -7.27 -20.30 3.75
CA GLY A 280 -8.09 -20.54 2.56
C GLY A 280 -7.66 -21.81 1.83
N ALA A 281 -8.57 -22.41 1.06
CA ALA A 281 -8.22 -23.55 0.23
C ALA A 281 -7.15 -23.14 -0.80
N LEU A 282 -6.08 -23.93 -0.90
CA LEU A 282 -4.96 -23.73 -1.83
C LEU A 282 -4.22 -22.38 -1.69
N ALA A 283 -4.38 -21.68 -0.56
CA ALA A 283 -3.59 -20.48 -0.27
C ALA A 283 -2.11 -20.87 -0.14
N LEU A 284 -1.21 -20.16 -0.85
CA LEU A 284 0.24 -20.42 -0.88
C LEU A 284 0.65 -21.87 -1.23
N GLU A 285 -0.17 -22.62 -1.96
CA GLU A 285 0.04 -24.06 -2.18
C GLU A 285 1.44 -24.41 -2.73
N SER A 286 1.96 -23.62 -3.67
CA SER A 286 3.23 -23.91 -4.37
C SER A 286 4.48 -23.35 -3.68
N ASN A 287 4.36 -22.76 -2.49
CA ASN A 287 5.50 -22.16 -1.79
C ASN A 287 6.56 -23.22 -1.55
N THR A 288 7.84 -22.92 -1.83
CA THR A 288 8.95 -23.84 -1.55
C THR A 288 9.86 -23.26 -0.48
N THR A 289 10.38 -22.06 -0.72
CA THR A 289 11.38 -21.39 0.14
C THR A 289 10.95 -19.98 0.55
N GLY A 290 9.85 -19.44 0.00
CA GLY A 290 9.35 -18.12 0.33
C GLY A 290 9.01 -17.98 1.82
N SER A 291 9.37 -16.86 2.43
CA SER A 291 9.16 -16.58 3.85
C SER A 291 8.34 -15.31 4.07
N ALA A 292 7.77 -15.16 5.27
CA ALA A 292 7.06 -13.95 5.68
C ALA A 292 5.87 -13.56 4.76
N ASN A 293 5.25 -14.54 4.09
CA ASN A 293 4.08 -14.29 3.26
C ASN A 293 2.78 -14.46 4.05
N THR A 294 1.82 -13.55 3.83
CA THR A 294 0.45 -13.65 4.35
C THR A 294 -0.52 -13.84 3.18
N ALA A 295 -1.19 -14.98 3.09
CA ALA A 295 -2.19 -15.31 2.07
C ALA A 295 -3.53 -15.65 2.72
N THR A 296 -4.52 -14.77 2.60
CA THR A 296 -5.88 -14.97 3.12
C THR A 296 -6.89 -14.93 1.99
N GLY A 297 -7.45 -16.07 1.61
CA GLY A 297 -8.40 -16.22 0.51
C GLY A 297 -8.15 -17.49 -0.30
N ILE A 298 -9.17 -17.97 -1.01
CA ILE A 298 -9.01 -19.11 -1.92
C ILE A 298 -8.04 -18.74 -3.04
N ASN A 299 -7.04 -19.58 -3.26
CA ASN A 299 -5.97 -19.39 -4.26
C ASN A 299 -5.16 -18.09 -4.09
N ALA A 300 -5.15 -17.46 -2.92
CA ALA A 300 -4.26 -16.32 -2.66
C ALA A 300 -2.80 -16.80 -2.70
N LEU A 301 -1.93 -16.11 -3.45
CA LEU A 301 -0.51 -16.48 -3.64
C LEU A 301 -0.27 -17.94 -4.10
N LEU A 302 -1.20 -18.54 -4.84
CA LEU A 302 -1.21 -19.96 -5.23
C LEU A 302 0.12 -20.46 -5.81
N LEU A 303 0.71 -19.70 -6.74
CA LEU A 303 1.91 -20.10 -7.49
C LEU A 303 3.22 -19.53 -6.91
N ASN A 304 3.18 -18.91 -5.72
CA ASN A 304 4.40 -18.36 -5.10
C ASN A 304 5.38 -19.49 -4.85
N THR A 305 6.62 -19.36 -5.29
CA THR A 305 7.66 -20.38 -5.09
C THR A 305 8.73 -19.91 -4.11
N THR A 306 9.31 -18.74 -4.37
CA THR A 306 10.41 -18.15 -3.57
C THR A 306 10.15 -16.69 -3.17
N GLY A 307 9.05 -16.09 -3.60
CA GLY A 307 8.68 -14.73 -3.21
C GLY A 307 8.51 -14.62 -1.69
N HIS A 308 8.91 -13.50 -1.12
CA HIS A 308 8.87 -13.23 0.31
C HIS A 308 8.19 -11.89 0.58
N ASP A 309 7.78 -11.68 1.83
CA ASP A 309 7.21 -10.41 2.32
C ASP A 309 5.98 -9.94 1.49
N ASN A 310 5.22 -10.88 0.93
CA ASN A 310 3.98 -10.58 0.22
C ASN A 310 2.76 -10.71 1.14
N THR A 311 1.85 -9.75 1.06
CA THR A 311 0.53 -9.79 1.70
C THR A 311 -0.55 -9.87 0.63
N ALA A 312 -1.31 -10.98 0.58
CA ALA A 312 -2.40 -11.23 -0.35
C ALA A 312 -3.69 -11.54 0.42
N THR A 313 -4.63 -10.59 0.48
CA THR A 313 -5.92 -10.73 1.15
C THR A 313 -7.05 -10.60 0.13
N GLY A 314 -7.67 -11.72 -0.23
CA GLY A 314 -8.75 -11.78 -1.20
C GLY A 314 -8.67 -13.04 -2.08
N VAL A 315 -9.80 -13.45 -2.63
CA VAL A 315 -9.85 -14.56 -3.59
C VAL A 315 -9.01 -14.21 -4.83
N LEU A 316 -8.11 -15.12 -5.22
CA LEU A 316 -7.19 -14.97 -6.37
C LEU A 316 -6.22 -13.78 -6.28
N SER A 317 -6.03 -13.19 -5.09
CA SER A 317 -5.05 -12.12 -4.89
C SER A 317 -3.63 -12.66 -5.06
N LEU A 318 -2.80 -12.01 -5.89
CA LEU A 318 -1.43 -12.42 -6.23
C LEU A 318 -1.31 -13.89 -6.73
N GLN A 319 -2.36 -14.46 -7.32
CA GLN A 319 -2.41 -15.89 -7.67
C GLN A 319 -1.22 -16.37 -8.51
N SER A 320 -0.76 -15.56 -9.47
CA SER A 320 0.32 -15.91 -10.41
C SER A 320 1.72 -15.52 -9.94
N ASN A 321 1.86 -14.97 -8.73
CA ASN A 321 3.18 -14.54 -8.22
C ASN A 321 4.09 -15.74 -8.12
N THR A 322 5.29 -15.68 -8.72
CA THR A 322 6.25 -16.78 -8.65
C THR A 322 7.42 -16.44 -7.75
N THR A 323 8.07 -15.30 -8.00
CA THR A 323 9.28 -14.84 -7.30
C THR A 323 9.21 -13.37 -6.86
N GLY A 324 8.15 -12.65 -7.22
CA GLY A 324 7.93 -11.27 -6.77
C GLY A 324 7.84 -11.18 -5.24
N PHE A 325 8.31 -10.07 -4.68
CA PHE A 325 8.42 -9.84 -3.25
C PHE A 325 7.99 -8.40 -2.90
N ASP A 326 7.75 -8.15 -1.61
CA ASP A 326 7.29 -6.86 -1.09
C ASP A 326 5.98 -6.34 -1.74
N ASN A 327 5.07 -7.25 -2.12
CA ASN A 327 3.78 -6.85 -2.70
C ASN A 327 2.65 -6.92 -1.65
N THR A 328 1.85 -5.85 -1.56
CA THR A 328 0.61 -5.81 -0.77
C THR A 328 -0.59 -5.79 -1.70
N ALA A 329 -1.47 -6.77 -1.60
CA ALA A 329 -2.63 -6.97 -2.47
C ALA A 329 -3.87 -7.26 -1.60
N THR A 330 -4.82 -6.32 -1.55
CA THR A 330 -6.03 -6.42 -0.73
C THR A 330 -7.27 -6.21 -1.58
N GLY A 331 -8.05 -7.26 -1.81
CA GLY A 331 -9.23 -7.29 -2.65
C GLY A 331 -9.22 -8.48 -3.61
N ALA A 332 -10.39 -8.87 -4.12
CA ALA A 332 -10.50 -9.98 -5.06
C ALA A 332 -9.81 -9.66 -6.39
N GLY A 333 -8.97 -10.59 -6.88
CA GLY A 333 -8.24 -10.45 -8.14
C GLY A 333 -7.22 -9.30 -8.18
N THR A 334 -6.77 -8.82 -7.02
CA THR A 334 -5.68 -7.82 -6.95
C THR A 334 -4.35 -8.44 -7.36
N LEU A 335 -3.58 -7.75 -8.22
CA LEU A 335 -2.27 -8.23 -8.69
C LEU A 335 -2.28 -9.69 -9.21
N SER A 336 -3.41 -10.18 -9.74
CA SER A 336 -3.60 -11.61 -10.06
C SER A 336 -2.63 -12.17 -11.09
N SER A 337 -2.14 -11.31 -11.99
CA SER A 337 -1.19 -11.66 -13.05
C SER A 337 0.26 -11.34 -12.70
N ASN A 338 0.56 -10.85 -11.49
CA ASN A 338 1.93 -10.50 -11.09
C ASN A 338 2.77 -11.75 -11.09
N THR A 339 3.87 -11.77 -11.84
CA THR A 339 4.77 -12.94 -11.89
C THR A 339 6.05 -12.66 -11.09
N THR A 340 6.70 -11.53 -11.37
CA THR A 340 7.98 -11.12 -10.77
C THR A 340 8.02 -9.67 -10.31
N GLY A 341 6.94 -8.90 -10.50
CA GLY A 341 6.86 -7.52 -10.05
C GLY A 341 7.03 -7.39 -8.54
N VAL A 342 7.63 -6.28 -8.10
CA VAL A 342 8.04 -6.04 -6.71
C VAL A 342 7.55 -4.70 -6.21
N ASN A 343 7.44 -4.54 -4.89
CA ASN A 343 7.10 -3.27 -4.24
C ASN A 343 5.77 -2.66 -4.73
N ASN A 344 4.77 -3.49 -5.07
CA ASN A 344 3.46 -3.00 -5.48
C ASN A 344 2.47 -3.00 -4.31
N THR A 345 1.71 -1.91 -4.15
CA THR A 345 0.61 -1.81 -3.19
C THR A 345 -0.71 -1.67 -3.96
N ALA A 346 -1.58 -2.67 -3.88
CA ALA A 346 -2.88 -2.72 -4.55
C ALA A 346 -4.01 -2.95 -3.55
N THR A 347 -4.96 -2.03 -3.46
CA THR A 347 -6.15 -2.14 -2.61
C THR A 347 -7.42 -1.83 -3.40
N GLY A 348 -8.36 -2.78 -3.46
CA GLY A 348 -9.61 -2.69 -4.23
C GLY A 348 -9.77 -3.82 -5.23
N ILE A 349 -11.00 -4.14 -5.63
CA ILE A 349 -11.25 -5.24 -6.57
C ILE A 349 -10.51 -4.96 -7.90
N GLN A 350 -9.73 -5.95 -8.37
CA GLN A 350 -8.95 -5.88 -9.61
C GLN A 350 -7.95 -4.72 -9.72
N ALA A 351 -7.56 -4.09 -8.61
CA ALA A 351 -6.47 -3.13 -8.60
C ALA A 351 -5.16 -3.82 -9.06
N LEU A 352 -4.45 -3.22 -10.02
CA LEU A 352 -3.25 -3.79 -10.66
C LEU A 352 -3.42 -5.22 -11.23
N GLY A 353 -4.64 -5.63 -11.59
CA GLY A 353 -4.96 -7.02 -11.94
C GLY A 353 -4.08 -7.66 -13.03
N ASN A 354 -3.67 -6.89 -14.03
CA ASN A 354 -2.86 -7.37 -15.16
C ASN A 354 -1.36 -7.06 -15.05
N ASN A 355 -0.88 -6.54 -13.92
CA ASN A 355 0.55 -6.28 -13.69
C ASN A 355 1.32 -7.57 -13.81
N SER A 356 2.28 -7.65 -14.73
CA SER A 356 3.10 -8.85 -14.92
C SER A 356 4.44 -8.69 -14.21
N ILE A 357 5.14 -7.59 -14.49
CA ILE A 357 6.51 -7.32 -14.00
C ILE A 357 6.71 -5.88 -13.49
N GLY A 358 5.75 -4.98 -13.71
CA GLY A 358 5.82 -3.61 -13.22
C GLY A 358 6.04 -3.56 -11.70
N GLY A 359 6.88 -2.62 -11.25
CA GLY A 359 7.24 -2.47 -9.84
C GLY A 359 7.06 -1.05 -9.32
N ASN A 360 7.02 -0.92 -8.00
CA ASN A 360 6.85 0.37 -7.30
C ASN A 360 5.52 1.08 -7.64
N ASN A 361 4.45 0.33 -7.91
CA ASN A 361 3.14 0.92 -8.20
C ASN A 361 2.23 0.94 -6.96
N THR A 362 1.48 2.04 -6.78
CA THR A 362 0.44 2.17 -5.76
C THR A 362 -0.93 2.32 -6.43
N ALA A 363 -1.85 1.39 -6.20
CA ALA A 363 -3.19 1.39 -6.75
C ALA A 363 -4.24 1.24 -5.65
N THR A 364 -5.02 2.28 -5.37
CA THR A 364 -6.09 2.27 -4.36
C THR A 364 -7.41 2.65 -5.01
N GLY A 365 -8.32 1.68 -5.13
CA GLY A 365 -9.62 1.84 -5.79
C GLY A 365 -9.94 0.66 -6.70
N ALA A 366 -11.23 0.37 -6.90
CA ALA A 366 -11.62 -0.69 -7.81
C ALA A 366 -11.20 -0.35 -9.26
N GLY A 367 -10.49 -1.28 -9.91
CA GLY A 367 -9.96 -1.10 -11.26
C GLY A 367 -8.83 -0.07 -11.40
N ALA A 368 -8.25 0.45 -10.31
CA ALA A 368 -7.09 1.34 -10.40
C ALA A 368 -5.88 0.58 -10.99
N LEU A 369 -5.20 1.17 -11.99
CA LEU A 369 -4.07 0.56 -12.72
C LEU A 369 -4.34 -0.86 -13.27
N GLN A 370 -5.60 -1.20 -13.56
CA GLN A 370 -5.99 -2.57 -13.91
C GLN A 370 -5.18 -3.19 -15.06
N SER A 371 -4.89 -2.42 -16.10
CA SER A 371 -4.17 -2.88 -17.31
C SER A 371 -2.71 -2.44 -17.35
N ASN A 372 -2.08 -2.19 -16.20
CA ASN A 372 -0.64 -1.99 -16.14
C ASN A 372 0.07 -3.31 -16.44
N ILE A 373 0.91 -3.40 -17.48
CA ILE A 373 1.66 -4.65 -17.77
C ILE A 373 3.06 -4.55 -17.19
N ASP A 374 3.80 -3.52 -17.63
CA ASP A 374 5.23 -3.29 -17.31
C ASP A 374 5.51 -1.91 -16.68
N GLY A 375 4.51 -1.02 -16.66
CA GLY A 375 4.67 0.34 -16.13
C GLY A 375 5.11 0.34 -14.67
N GLY A 376 6.07 1.19 -14.32
CA GLY A 376 6.61 1.31 -12.97
C GLY A 376 6.40 2.70 -12.37
N SER A 377 6.50 2.78 -11.04
CA SER A 377 6.44 4.05 -10.29
C SER A 377 5.14 4.84 -10.49
N ASN A 378 4.01 4.17 -10.74
CA ASN A 378 2.71 4.83 -10.91
C ASN A 378 1.93 4.88 -9.60
N THR A 379 1.25 6.00 -9.34
CA THR A 379 0.32 6.16 -8.20
C THR A 379 -1.08 6.42 -8.73
N ALA A 380 -2.04 5.56 -8.40
CA ALA A 380 -3.43 5.65 -8.81
C ALA A 380 -4.36 5.52 -7.60
N THR A 381 -5.06 6.58 -7.24
CA THR A 381 -6.01 6.61 -6.12
C THR A 381 -7.38 7.06 -6.62
N GLY A 382 -8.35 6.15 -6.69
CA GLY A 382 -9.69 6.40 -7.18
C GLY A 382 -10.25 5.23 -8.00
N PHE A 383 -11.57 5.21 -8.19
CA PHE A 383 -12.21 4.24 -9.09
C PHE A 383 -11.68 4.46 -10.52
N GLN A 384 -11.11 3.40 -11.11
CA GLN A 384 -10.55 3.40 -12.47
C GLN A 384 -9.48 4.48 -12.75
N ALA A 385 -8.81 5.00 -11.72
CA ALA A 385 -7.64 5.87 -11.92
C ALA A 385 -6.52 5.10 -12.65
N LEU A 386 -5.94 5.70 -13.70
CA LEU A 386 -4.90 5.07 -14.55
C LEU A 386 -5.26 3.67 -15.10
N GLN A 387 -6.54 3.39 -15.33
CA GLN A 387 -7.01 2.04 -15.68
C GLN A 387 -6.25 1.40 -16.85
N SER A 388 -5.93 2.16 -17.90
CA SER A 388 -5.37 1.66 -19.16
C SER A 388 -3.86 1.87 -19.32
N ASN A 389 -3.11 2.02 -18.22
CA ASN A 389 -1.67 2.35 -18.25
C ASN A 389 -0.76 1.19 -18.65
N ASN A 390 -0.76 0.81 -19.94
CA ASN A 390 -0.04 -0.38 -20.41
C ASN A 390 1.47 -0.37 -20.10
N THR A 391 2.14 0.76 -20.39
CA THR A 391 3.61 0.93 -20.27
C THR A 391 4.04 2.23 -19.59
N GLY A 392 3.12 3.15 -19.29
CA GLY A 392 3.47 4.48 -18.79
C GLY A 392 4.17 4.42 -17.44
N ILE A 393 5.13 5.31 -17.22
CA ILE A 393 5.98 5.36 -16.02
C ILE A 393 5.82 6.71 -15.31
N SER A 394 5.92 6.69 -13.98
CA SER A 394 5.94 7.89 -13.14
C SER A 394 4.68 8.76 -13.26
N ASN A 395 3.51 8.15 -13.44
CA ASN A 395 2.24 8.86 -13.48
C ASN A 395 1.58 8.91 -12.09
N THR A 396 0.95 10.04 -11.76
CA THR A 396 0.17 10.22 -10.53
C THR A 396 -1.27 10.58 -10.89
N ALA A 397 -2.23 9.75 -10.53
CA ALA A 397 -3.67 9.94 -10.75
C ALA A 397 -4.43 9.85 -9.43
N THR A 398 -5.01 10.96 -8.99
CA THR A 398 -5.83 11.02 -7.76
C THR A 398 -7.22 11.55 -8.09
N GLY A 399 -8.21 10.67 -8.13
CA GLY A 399 -9.59 10.99 -8.51
C GLY A 399 -10.21 9.87 -9.36
N ALA A 400 -11.53 9.74 -9.32
CA ALA A 400 -12.21 8.76 -10.18
C ALA A 400 -12.04 9.15 -11.66
N GLY A 401 -11.62 8.20 -12.49
CA GLY A 401 -11.34 8.40 -13.91
C GLY A 401 -10.13 9.28 -14.25
N ALA A 402 -9.33 9.71 -13.27
CA ALA A 402 -8.12 10.48 -13.55
C ALA A 402 -7.12 9.64 -14.37
N LEU A 403 -6.61 10.20 -15.48
CA LEU A 403 -5.69 9.53 -16.42
C LEU A 403 -6.18 8.16 -16.93
N GLN A 404 -7.50 7.94 -17.06
CA GLN A 404 -8.05 6.61 -17.38
C GLN A 404 -7.47 5.96 -18.65
N GLY A 405 -7.25 6.75 -19.71
CA GLY A 405 -6.69 6.29 -20.99
C GLY A 405 -5.16 6.35 -21.12
N ASN A 406 -4.44 6.79 -20.08
CA ASN A 406 -3.04 7.19 -20.20
C ASN A 406 -2.11 6.03 -20.53
N THR A 407 -1.23 6.23 -21.49
CA THR A 407 -0.07 5.37 -21.81
C THR A 407 1.25 6.15 -21.87
N GLY A 408 1.24 7.48 -21.68
CA GLY A 408 2.42 8.35 -21.63
C GLY A 408 3.03 8.46 -20.23
N ASP A 409 4.17 9.15 -20.15
CA ASP A 409 4.99 9.24 -18.94
C ASP A 409 4.89 10.59 -18.23
N TYR A 410 5.18 10.59 -16.93
CA TYR A 410 5.33 11.79 -16.10
C TYR A 410 4.10 12.70 -16.04
N ASN A 411 2.89 12.15 -16.13
CA ASN A 411 1.66 12.92 -16.00
C ASN A 411 1.15 12.95 -14.55
N THR A 412 0.72 14.12 -14.09
CA THR A 412 0.07 14.30 -12.78
C THR A 412 -1.36 14.79 -12.99
N ALA A 413 -2.35 14.06 -12.48
CA ALA A 413 -3.76 14.38 -12.57
C ALA A 413 -4.44 14.24 -11.20
N THR A 414 -4.97 15.34 -10.68
CA THR A 414 -5.71 15.38 -9.42
C THR A 414 -7.09 15.95 -9.68
N GLY A 415 -8.15 15.19 -9.39
CA GLY A 415 -9.55 15.57 -9.63
C GLY A 415 -10.33 14.52 -10.41
N PHE A 416 -11.67 14.60 -10.33
CA PHE A 416 -12.56 13.76 -11.14
C PHE A 416 -12.31 14.00 -12.64
N ALA A 417 -12.02 12.93 -13.39
CA ALA A 417 -11.79 12.96 -14.84
C ALA A 417 -10.70 13.96 -15.30
N ALA A 418 -9.71 14.27 -14.45
CA ALA A 418 -8.55 15.06 -14.85
C ALA A 418 -7.67 14.24 -15.82
N LEU A 419 -7.30 14.83 -16.96
CA LEU A 419 -6.51 14.15 -18.03
C LEU A 419 -7.12 12.80 -18.51
N GLU A 420 -8.45 12.63 -18.43
CA GLU A 420 -9.13 11.35 -18.71
C GLU A 420 -8.80 10.75 -20.07
N SER A 421 -8.76 11.58 -21.13
CA SER A 421 -8.53 11.14 -22.52
C SER A 421 -7.05 11.07 -22.92
N ASN A 422 -6.11 11.35 -22.00
CA ASN A 422 -4.70 11.34 -22.35
C ASN A 422 -4.31 9.94 -22.78
N THR A 423 -3.61 9.82 -23.91
CA THR A 423 -3.02 8.58 -24.38
C THR A 423 -1.51 8.71 -24.26
N THR A 424 -0.81 9.29 -25.23
CA THR A 424 0.66 9.36 -25.25
C THR A 424 1.23 10.71 -24.80
N GLY A 425 0.39 11.68 -24.42
CA GLY A 425 0.87 12.97 -23.92
C GLY A 425 1.74 12.79 -22.67
N MET A 426 2.83 13.54 -22.55
CA MET A 426 3.81 13.42 -21.47
C MET A 426 3.98 14.73 -20.70
N GLN A 427 4.39 14.63 -19.44
CA GLN A 427 4.74 15.79 -18.61
C GLN A 427 3.59 16.81 -18.47
N ASN A 428 2.34 16.33 -18.43
CA ASN A 428 1.18 17.18 -18.18
C ASN A 428 0.82 17.20 -16.68
N THR A 429 0.43 18.37 -16.18
CA THR A 429 -0.11 18.57 -14.83
C THR A 429 -1.54 19.08 -14.93
N ALA A 430 -2.51 18.32 -14.39
CA ALA A 430 -3.91 18.70 -14.30
C ALA A 430 -4.37 18.63 -12.84
N ASP A 431 -4.71 19.77 -12.24
CA ASP A 431 -5.23 19.85 -10.88
C ASP A 431 -6.61 20.53 -10.90
N GLY A 432 -7.67 19.73 -10.85
CA GLY A 432 -9.05 20.16 -10.90
C GLY A 432 -9.95 19.18 -11.65
N ALA A 433 -11.23 19.15 -11.29
CA ALA A 433 -12.20 18.31 -11.99
C ALA A 433 -12.29 18.70 -13.48
N GLY A 434 -12.10 17.73 -14.37
CA GLY A 434 -12.11 17.92 -15.82
C GLY A 434 -10.99 18.80 -16.38
N ALA A 435 -9.93 19.08 -15.61
CA ALA A 435 -8.75 19.78 -16.14
C ALA A 435 -8.06 18.92 -17.21
N LEU A 436 -7.75 19.52 -18.37
CA LEU A 436 -7.14 18.83 -19.53
C LEU A 436 -7.90 17.57 -20.02
N ALA A 437 -9.21 17.47 -19.79
CA ALA A 437 -9.96 16.23 -20.03
C ALA A 437 -9.92 15.72 -21.48
N SER A 438 -9.80 16.62 -22.47
CA SER A 438 -9.70 16.27 -23.91
C SER A 438 -8.27 16.16 -24.45
N ASN A 439 -7.25 16.36 -23.61
CA ASN A 439 -5.86 16.19 -24.05
C ASN A 439 -5.63 14.72 -24.42
N THR A 440 -5.08 14.46 -25.60
CA THR A 440 -4.79 13.08 -26.06
C THR A 440 -3.29 12.84 -26.13
N THR A 441 -2.58 13.57 -26.98
CA THR A 441 -1.15 13.32 -27.26
C THR A 441 -0.23 14.50 -26.93
N ALA A 442 -0.78 15.65 -26.55
CA ALA A 442 0.03 16.85 -26.38
C ALA A 442 0.81 16.86 -25.04
N PRO A 443 2.07 17.32 -25.06
CA PRO A 443 2.91 17.36 -23.88
C PRO A 443 2.95 18.73 -23.20
N PHE A 444 3.55 18.77 -22.01
CA PHE A 444 3.96 20.00 -21.30
C PHE A 444 2.85 20.98 -20.93
N ASN A 445 1.61 20.50 -20.77
CA ASN A 445 0.52 21.36 -20.33
C ASN A 445 0.41 21.41 -18.80
N THR A 446 0.15 22.59 -18.24
CA THR A 446 -0.17 22.81 -16.83
C THR A 446 -1.57 23.43 -16.71
N ALA A 447 -2.52 22.73 -16.10
CA ALA A 447 -3.89 23.19 -15.90
C ALA A 447 -4.27 23.09 -14.42
N VAL A 448 -4.43 24.22 -13.75
CA VAL A 448 -4.81 24.30 -12.33
C VAL A 448 -6.14 25.03 -12.22
N GLY A 449 -7.19 24.30 -11.86
CA GLY A 449 -8.57 24.77 -11.74
C GLY A 449 -9.55 23.81 -12.40
N VAL A 450 -10.78 23.77 -11.88
CA VAL A 450 -11.88 23.02 -12.51
C VAL A 450 -12.06 23.51 -13.95
N THR A 451 -12.08 22.53 -14.87
CA THR A 451 -12.19 22.70 -16.33
C THR A 451 -11.13 23.60 -16.97
N ALA A 452 -9.99 23.82 -16.32
CA ALA A 452 -8.85 24.49 -16.95
C ALA A 452 -8.34 23.67 -18.15
N LEU A 453 -8.15 24.32 -19.30
CA LEU A 453 -7.75 23.70 -20.57
C LEU A 453 -8.58 22.47 -20.97
N GLN A 454 -9.87 22.40 -20.58
CA GLN A 454 -10.67 21.18 -20.78
C GLN A 454 -10.66 20.69 -22.24
N SER A 455 -10.77 21.58 -23.22
CA SER A 455 -10.86 21.24 -24.64
C SER A 455 -9.50 21.17 -25.35
N ASN A 456 -8.39 21.33 -24.63
CA ASN A 456 -7.07 21.51 -25.23
C ASN A 456 -6.47 20.23 -25.81
N THR A 457 -5.92 20.36 -27.02
CA THR A 457 -5.15 19.31 -27.71
C THR A 457 -3.77 19.81 -28.17
N GLY A 458 -3.38 21.05 -27.84
CA GLY A 458 -2.04 21.60 -28.11
C GLY A 458 -1.09 21.47 -26.91
N GLY A 459 0.21 21.68 -27.13
CA GLY A 459 1.28 21.51 -26.13
C GLY A 459 1.73 22.81 -25.46
N ASP A 460 2.54 22.69 -24.41
CA ASP A 460 3.21 23.82 -23.74
C ASP A 460 2.25 24.92 -23.20
N ASN A 461 0.99 24.58 -22.91
CA ASN A 461 0.02 25.54 -22.42
C ASN A 461 -0.06 25.57 -20.88
N THR A 462 -0.10 26.76 -20.30
CA THR A 462 -0.31 26.97 -18.86
C THR A 462 -1.64 27.67 -18.61
N ALA A 463 -2.49 27.11 -17.76
CA ALA A 463 -3.76 27.72 -17.35
C ALA A 463 -3.97 27.61 -15.84
N ILE A 464 -4.28 28.74 -15.20
CA ILE A 464 -4.48 28.83 -13.75
C ILE A 464 -5.79 29.59 -13.47
N GLY A 465 -6.80 28.89 -12.97
CA GLY A 465 -8.13 29.41 -12.59
C GLY A 465 -9.30 28.56 -13.10
N TRP A 466 -10.48 28.75 -12.51
CA TRP A 466 -11.73 28.10 -12.96
C TRP A 466 -12.02 28.42 -14.43
N GLY A 467 -12.06 27.41 -15.29
CA GLY A 467 -12.30 27.54 -16.73
C GLY A 467 -11.23 28.33 -17.49
N ALA A 468 -10.02 28.50 -16.96
CA ALA A 468 -8.93 29.16 -17.68
C ALA A 468 -8.54 28.32 -18.92
N GLY A 469 -8.45 28.95 -20.09
CA GLY A 469 -8.12 28.25 -21.34
C GLY A 469 -9.20 27.27 -21.84
N PHE A 470 -10.41 27.28 -21.27
CA PHE A 470 -11.47 26.28 -21.53
C PHE A 470 -11.73 25.98 -23.03
N SER A 471 -11.75 27.03 -23.86
CA SER A 471 -12.03 26.95 -25.31
C SER A 471 -10.77 26.95 -26.19
N ALA A 472 -9.58 26.85 -25.61
CA ALA A 472 -8.36 26.65 -26.38
C ALA A 472 -8.35 25.20 -26.87
N THR A 473 -8.78 24.95 -28.11
CA THR A 473 -8.86 23.59 -28.66
C THR A 473 -7.55 23.11 -29.23
N THR A 474 -6.79 24.01 -29.86
CA THR A 474 -5.48 23.77 -30.49
C THR A 474 -4.57 24.96 -30.25
N GLY A 475 -3.28 24.78 -30.49
CA GLY A 475 -2.26 25.82 -30.38
C GLY A 475 -1.41 25.69 -29.11
N ASP A 476 -0.20 26.22 -29.19
CA ASP A 476 0.88 25.86 -28.28
C ASP A 476 1.47 27.09 -27.56
N GLY A 477 2.03 26.90 -26.37
CA GLY A 477 2.78 27.96 -25.69
C GLY A 477 1.90 29.08 -25.11
N ASN A 478 0.61 28.83 -24.85
CA ASN A 478 -0.27 29.86 -24.31
C ASN A 478 -0.28 29.89 -22.78
N VAL A 479 -0.51 31.08 -22.22
CA VAL A 479 -0.61 31.32 -20.77
C VAL A 479 -1.96 31.99 -20.46
N TYR A 480 -2.83 31.32 -19.71
CA TYR A 480 -4.13 31.80 -19.27
C TYR A 480 -4.19 31.92 -17.75
N VAL A 481 -4.23 33.14 -17.21
CA VAL A 481 -4.25 33.36 -15.75
C VAL A 481 -5.49 34.13 -15.32
N GLY A 482 -6.32 33.47 -14.52
CA GLY A 482 -7.53 34.01 -13.93
C GLY A 482 -8.78 33.19 -14.27
N SER A 483 -9.78 33.25 -13.38
CA SER A 483 -11.09 32.62 -13.61
C SER A 483 -11.74 33.15 -14.89
N THR A 484 -12.36 32.27 -15.67
CA THR A 484 -13.05 32.54 -16.94
C THR A 484 -12.22 33.31 -17.97
N VAL A 485 -10.90 33.17 -17.94
CA VAL A 485 -10.05 33.61 -19.04
C VAL A 485 -10.11 32.55 -20.12
N PHE A 486 -11.08 32.66 -21.03
CA PHE A 486 -11.21 31.72 -22.12
C PHE A 486 -10.14 31.97 -23.19
N GLY A 487 -9.46 30.90 -23.60
CA GLY A 487 -8.59 30.90 -24.76
C GLY A 487 -9.40 30.86 -26.06
N LEU A 488 -8.75 31.16 -27.18
CA LEU A 488 -9.34 31.01 -28.50
C LEU A 488 -8.76 29.76 -29.20
N ALA A 489 -9.54 29.20 -30.11
CA ALA A 489 -9.09 28.08 -30.93
C ALA A 489 -7.91 28.49 -31.84
N GLY A 490 -6.82 27.72 -31.82
CA GLY A 490 -5.63 27.93 -32.66
C GLY A 490 -4.73 29.08 -32.21
N GLU A 491 -4.95 29.63 -31.01
CA GLU A 491 -4.07 30.62 -30.42
C GLU A 491 -2.74 29.95 -30.03
N SER A 492 -1.59 30.55 -30.40
CA SER A 492 -0.26 30.06 -29.98
C SER A 492 0.60 31.22 -29.49
N ASN A 493 1.45 30.99 -28.49
CA ASN A 493 2.35 31.97 -27.89
C ASN A 493 1.65 33.24 -27.37
N HIS A 494 0.43 33.12 -26.85
CA HIS A 494 -0.30 34.24 -26.27
C HIS A 494 -0.35 34.17 -24.75
N THR A 495 -0.35 35.33 -24.11
CA THR A 495 -0.57 35.46 -22.67
C THR A 495 -1.83 36.29 -22.42
N ARG A 496 -2.79 35.71 -21.68
CA ARG A 496 -4.01 36.37 -21.23
C ARG A 496 -4.08 36.35 -19.71
N ILE A 497 -4.10 37.52 -19.10
CA ILE A 497 -4.21 37.68 -17.64
C ILE A 497 -5.41 38.55 -17.31
N ARG A 498 -6.29 38.06 -16.42
CA ARG A 498 -7.46 38.82 -15.99
C ARG A 498 -7.06 40.04 -15.14
N ASN A 499 -7.78 41.16 -15.30
CA ASN A 499 -7.70 42.36 -14.43
C ASN A 499 -6.35 43.11 -14.42
N ILE A 500 -5.49 42.94 -15.42
CA ILE A 500 -4.30 43.80 -15.56
C ILE A 500 -4.73 45.23 -15.90
N GLY A 501 -4.30 46.21 -15.09
CA GLY A 501 -4.56 47.64 -15.30
C GLY A 501 -5.94 48.15 -14.88
N SER A 502 -6.78 47.31 -14.26
CA SER A 502 -8.15 47.71 -13.86
C SER A 502 -8.23 48.58 -12.61
N THR A 503 -7.18 48.57 -11.76
CA THR A 503 -7.13 49.34 -10.51
C THR A 503 -5.89 50.24 -10.50
N PRO A 504 -6.04 51.58 -10.43
CA PRO A 504 -4.90 52.49 -10.31
C PRO A 504 -4.18 52.31 -8.96
N ILE A 505 -2.85 52.27 -8.98
CA ILE A 505 -2.01 52.18 -7.77
C ILE A 505 -1.33 53.54 -7.52
N VAL A 506 -1.62 54.18 -6.39
CA VAL A 506 -0.95 55.43 -5.99
C VAL A 506 0.50 55.13 -5.62
N GLY A 507 1.45 55.77 -6.31
CA GLY A 507 2.89 55.51 -6.14
C GLY A 507 3.40 54.27 -6.88
N GLY A 508 2.59 53.63 -7.72
CA GLY A 508 3.03 52.54 -8.57
C GLY A 508 4.08 52.98 -9.59
N THR A 509 5.03 52.09 -9.90
CA THR A 509 5.99 52.28 -11.00
C THR A 509 5.50 51.51 -12.23
N ASN A 510 5.67 52.08 -13.41
CA ASN A 510 5.32 51.41 -14.66
C ASN A 510 6.18 50.16 -14.88
N VAL A 511 5.51 49.04 -15.14
CA VAL A 511 6.16 47.79 -15.53
C VAL A 511 6.30 47.77 -17.05
N VAL A 512 7.49 47.43 -17.53
CA VAL A 512 7.81 47.24 -18.95
C VAL A 512 8.24 45.81 -19.19
N VAL A 513 7.98 45.31 -20.40
CA VAL A 513 8.60 44.08 -20.91
C VAL A 513 9.90 44.51 -21.59
N ASN A 514 11.04 44.23 -20.97
CA ASN A 514 12.35 44.60 -21.52
C ASN A 514 13.10 43.34 -22.01
N GLY A 515 13.77 43.44 -23.16
CA GLY A 515 14.49 42.34 -23.81
C GLY A 515 15.98 42.28 -23.49
N THR A 516 16.39 42.62 -22.26
CA THR A 516 17.82 42.63 -21.89
C THR A 516 18.10 41.86 -20.61
N GLY A 517 17.70 40.59 -20.61
CA GLY A 517 18.14 39.56 -19.67
C GLY A 517 18.81 38.39 -20.39
N GLY A 518 19.81 38.64 -21.23
CA GLY A 518 20.48 37.58 -22.00
C GLY A 518 19.61 36.97 -23.11
N ILE A 519 20.20 36.03 -23.85
CA ILE A 519 19.69 35.35 -25.05
C ILE A 519 18.17 35.05 -25.02
N GLY A 520 17.35 35.95 -25.60
CA GLY A 520 15.98 35.65 -26.01
C GLY A 520 14.87 35.73 -24.94
N GLU A 521 15.17 36.09 -23.68
CA GLU A 521 14.16 36.15 -22.61
C GLU A 521 13.50 37.54 -22.47
N GLN A 522 12.17 37.56 -22.42
CA GLN A 522 11.37 38.75 -22.10
C GLN A 522 11.09 38.77 -20.60
N VAL A 523 11.54 39.81 -19.90
CA VAL A 523 11.38 39.93 -18.43
C VAL A 523 10.47 41.10 -18.09
N LEU A 524 9.52 40.89 -17.16
CA LEU A 524 8.76 41.96 -16.53
C LEU A 524 9.67 42.74 -15.57
N GLY A 525 9.82 44.04 -15.80
CA GLY A 525 10.69 44.88 -14.98
C GLY A 525 10.33 46.36 -15.05
N TYR A 526 11.26 47.22 -14.66
CA TYR A 526 11.13 48.67 -14.77
C TYR A 526 12.41 49.24 -15.39
N ALA A 527 12.31 50.38 -16.06
CA ALA A 527 13.47 51.05 -16.65
C ALA A 527 14.36 51.66 -15.54
N SER A 528 15.55 51.10 -15.32
CA SER A 528 16.54 51.67 -14.40
C SER A 528 17.28 52.83 -15.05
N SER A 529 17.35 53.97 -14.36
CA SER A 529 18.00 55.20 -14.88
C SER A 529 19.11 55.73 -13.95
N SER A 530 19.50 54.94 -12.93
CA SER A 530 20.53 55.35 -11.96
C SER A 530 21.90 55.51 -12.62
N ARG A 531 22.67 56.50 -12.17
CA ARG A 531 24.07 56.73 -12.59
C ARG A 531 24.93 55.47 -12.45
N ARG A 532 24.61 54.57 -11.51
CA ARG A 532 25.33 53.31 -11.30
C ARG A 532 25.30 52.36 -12.51
N TYR A 533 24.34 52.54 -13.41
CA TYR A 533 24.13 51.67 -14.58
C TYR A 533 24.35 52.42 -15.91
N LYS A 534 25.07 53.57 -15.89
CA LYS A 534 25.31 54.40 -17.07
C LYS A 534 26.78 54.83 -17.17
N GLU A 535 27.31 54.82 -18.37
CA GLU A 535 28.65 55.30 -18.74
C GLU A 535 28.53 56.40 -19.81
N ASP A 536 29.63 57.10 -20.13
CA ASP A 536 29.70 58.15 -21.17
C ASP A 536 28.62 59.25 -21.09
N ILE A 537 28.30 59.70 -19.86
CA ILE A 537 27.26 60.69 -19.62
C ILE A 537 27.74 62.10 -20.04
N GLN A 538 27.24 62.62 -21.16
CA GLN A 538 27.55 63.95 -21.71
C GLN A 538 26.28 64.75 -22.05
N PRO A 539 26.35 66.09 -22.21
CA PRO A 539 25.25 66.89 -22.75
C PRO A 539 24.84 66.45 -24.16
N MET A 540 23.57 66.60 -24.52
CA MET A 540 23.05 66.16 -25.83
C MET A 540 23.47 67.05 -27.01
N ASP A 541 23.86 68.30 -26.76
CA ASP A 541 24.30 69.27 -27.77
C ASP A 541 23.49 69.20 -29.08
N GLN A 542 24.13 69.07 -30.25
CA GLN A 542 23.44 69.05 -31.55
C GLN A 542 22.69 67.73 -31.84
N ALA A 543 22.88 66.67 -31.04
CA ALA A 543 22.27 65.38 -31.32
C ALA A 543 20.72 65.44 -31.30
N SER A 544 20.14 66.31 -30.46
CA SER A 544 18.68 66.48 -30.39
C SER A 544 18.08 67.34 -31.52
N GLU A 545 18.90 67.99 -32.35
CA GLU A 545 18.40 68.82 -33.46
C GLU A 545 17.79 67.99 -34.59
N THR A 546 18.10 66.69 -34.65
CA THR A 546 17.44 65.73 -35.56
C THR A 546 15.91 65.73 -35.42
N LEU A 547 15.39 66.07 -34.22
CA LEU A 547 13.95 66.18 -33.97
C LEU A 547 13.25 67.18 -34.89
N PHE A 548 13.95 68.21 -35.37
CA PHE A 548 13.36 69.21 -36.27
C PHE A 548 13.08 68.66 -37.68
N ALA A 549 13.73 67.56 -38.06
CA ALA A 549 13.50 66.88 -39.33
C ALA A 549 12.38 65.82 -39.25
N LEU A 550 11.92 65.46 -38.04
CA LEU A 550 10.83 64.52 -37.86
C LEU A 550 9.48 65.13 -38.26
N LYS A 551 8.58 64.29 -38.79
CA LYS A 551 7.27 64.70 -39.32
C LYS A 551 6.14 64.07 -38.52
N PRO A 552 5.55 64.78 -37.55
CA PRO A 552 4.37 64.32 -36.84
C PRO A 552 3.19 64.11 -37.80
N VAL A 553 2.47 63.00 -37.64
CA VAL A 553 1.32 62.63 -38.45
C VAL A 553 0.11 62.28 -37.59
N THR A 554 -1.06 62.26 -38.22
CA THR A 554 -2.27 61.64 -37.65
C THR A 554 -2.61 60.38 -38.43
N PHE A 555 -2.96 59.30 -37.73
CA PHE A 555 -3.28 58.03 -38.37
C PHE A 555 -4.47 57.33 -37.69
N ARG A 556 -4.96 56.27 -38.33
CA ARG A 556 -5.92 55.32 -37.75
C ARG A 556 -5.34 53.93 -37.91
N ALA A 557 -5.39 53.11 -36.87
CA ALA A 557 -4.96 51.72 -36.98
C ALA A 557 -5.83 50.94 -37.99
N LYS A 558 -5.29 49.82 -38.48
CA LYS A 558 -6.01 48.92 -39.39
C LYS A 558 -7.25 48.36 -38.68
N LYS A 559 -8.34 48.11 -39.42
CA LYS A 559 -9.66 47.76 -38.86
C LYS A 559 -9.65 46.48 -38.00
N ASN A 560 -8.73 45.56 -38.29
CA ASN A 560 -8.52 44.32 -37.53
C ASN A 560 -7.78 44.55 -36.20
N MET A 561 -7.08 45.67 -36.03
CA MET A 561 -6.35 46.01 -34.80
C MET A 561 -7.16 46.95 -33.90
N ASP A 562 -7.87 47.92 -34.49
CA ASP A 562 -8.78 48.81 -33.77
C ASP A 562 -10.14 48.89 -34.50
N PRO A 563 -11.13 48.09 -34.06
CA PRO A 563 -12.49 48.13 -34.62
C PRO A 563 -13.17 49.49 -34.45
N ALA A 564 -12.82 50.26 -33.40
CA ALA A 564 -13.41 51.57 -33.10
C ALA A 564 -12.84 52.70 -33.98
N ARG A 565 -11.76 52.45 -34.73
CA ARG A 565 -11.17 53.37 -35.73
C ARG A 565 -10.85 54.75 -35.16
N VAL A 566 -10.32 54.77 -33.93
CA VAL A 566 -9.93 56.00 -33.24
C VAL A 566 -8.80 56.69 -34.01
N ARG A 567 -8.77 58.02 -33.96
CA ARG A 567 -7.69 58.83 -34.56
C ARG A 567 -6.55 58.97 -33.55
N TYR A 568 -5.36 58.59 -33.98
CA TYR A 568 -4.11 58.68 -33.21
C TYR A 568 -3.19 59.75 -33.79
N TYR A 569 -2.26 60.21 -32.97
CA TYR A 569 -1.25 61.22 -33.28
C TYR A 569 0.11 60.61 -32.95
N GLY A 570 1.10 60.76 -33.84
CA GLY A 570 2.41 60.18 -33.59
C GLY A 570 3.37 60.33 -34.76
N LEU A 571 4.37 59.45 -34.80
CA LEU A 571 5.40 59.35 -35.82
C LEU A 571 5.32 57.97 -36.46
N ILE A 572 5.76 57.86 -37.72
CA ILE A 572 5.86 56.58 -38.45
C ILE A 572 7.28 56.06 -38.30
N ALA A 573 7.44 54.80 -37.91
CA ALA A 573 8.76 54.24 -37.59
C ALA A 573 9.71 54.24 -38.80
N GLU A 574 9.16 53.97 -39.99
CA GLU A 574 9.88 54.00 -41.26
C GLU A 574 10.35 55.42 -41.61
N ASP A 575 9.48 56.43 -41.46
CA ASP A 575 9.84 57.83 -41.74
C ASP A 575 10.92 58.34 -40.77
N VAL A 576 10.89 57.89 -39.51
CA VAL A 576 11.92 58.23 -38.52
C VAL A 576 13.23 57.52 -38.86
N ALA A 577 13.20 56.27 -39.33
CA ALA A 577 14.39 55.51 -39.69
C ALA A 577 15.22 56.18 -40.81
N GLU A 578 14.56 56.92 -41.72
CA GLU A 578 15.25 57.69 -42.76
C GLU A 578 16.00 58.91 -42.21
N VAL A 579 15.54 59.48 -41.09
CA VAL A 579 16.10 60.68 -40.47
C VAL A 579 17.13 60.32 -39.41
N ASP A 580 16.76 59.42 -38.49
CA ASP A 580 17.60 58.94 -37.40
C ASP A 580 17.24 57.48 -37.08
N PRO A 581 18.02 56.51 -37.58
CA PRO A 581 17.77 55.09 -37.34
C PRO A 581 17.98 54.68 -35.87
N ASP A 582 18.72 55.45 -35.06
CA ASP A 582 18.99 55.10 -33.65
C ASP A 582 17.74 55.27 -32.77
N LEU A 583 16.78 56.07 -33.21
CA LEU A 583 15.48 56.27 -32.55
C LEU A 583 14.48 55.16 -32.86
N VAL A 584 14.81 54.24 -33.74
CA VAL A 584 13.92 53.16 -34.20
C VAL A 584 14.34 51.83 -33.58
N VAL A 585 13.34 51.03 -33.20
CA VAL A 585 13.53 49.65 -32.81
C VAL A 585 13.06 48.77 -33.97
N TYR A 586 13.95 47.87 -34.39
CA TYR A 586 13.73 46.97 -35.49
C TYR A 586 13.31 45.59 -34.97
N ASN A 587 12.39 44.95 -35.69
CA ASN A 587 12.03 43.57 -35.43
C ASN A 587 13.17 42.59 -35.83
N PRO A 588 13.10 41.30 -35.46
CA PRO A 588 14.14 40.32 -35.81
C PRO A 588 14.38 40.15 -37.31
N ALA A 589 13.44 40.54 -38.16
CA ALA A 589 13.57 40.54 -39.62
C ALA A 589 14.19 41.85 -40.17
N GLY A 590 14.65 42.75 -39.30
CA GLY A 590 15.30 44.00 -39.65
C GLY A 590 14.35 45.11 -40.13
N LYS A 591 13.04 45.01 -39.88
CA LYS A 591 12.07 46.06 -40.26
C LYS A 591 11.78 47.00 -39.08
N PRO A 592 11.64 48.33 -39.31
CA PRO A 592 11.14 49.26 -38.30
C PRO A 592 9.82 48.77 -37.70
N GLU A 593 9.73 48.71 -36.36
CA GLU A 593 8.53 48.20 -35.68
C GLU A 593 7.98 49.17 -34.65
N THR A 594 8.85 49.82 -33.89
CA THR A 594 8.45 50.84 -32.91
C THR A 594 9.54 51.88 -32.73
N LEU A 595 9.24 52.93 -31.97
CA LEU A 595 10.14 54.04 -31.69
C LEU A 595 10.59 54.01 -30.23
N ARG A 596 11.81 54.53 -29.98
CA ARG A 596 12.29 54.85 -28.64
C ARG A 596 11.65 56.15 -28.16
N PHE A 597 10.35 56.12 -27.88
CA PHE A 597 9.58 57.29 -27.46
C PHE A 597 10.15 57.98 -26.21
N ASP A 598 10.70 57.21 -25.27
CA ASP A 598 11.37 57.78 -24.10
C ASP A 598 12.60 58.62 -24.48
N SER A 599 13.38 58.19 -25.48
CA SER A 599 14.51 58.95 -26.01
C SER A 599 14.05 60.24 -26.69
N ILE A 600 13.01 60.16 -27.53
CA ILE A 600 12.41 61.32 -28.21
C ILE A 600 11.92 62.35 -27.19
N ASN A 601 11.23 61.90 -26.14
CA ASN A 601 10.75 62.77 -25.07
C ASN A 601 11.90 63.45 -24.32
N ALA A 602 13.01 62.74 -24.06
CA ALA A 602 14.20 63.31 -23.43
C ALA A 602 14.91 64.32 -24.35
N MET A 603 15.02 64.04 -25.65
CA MET A 603 15.59 64.96 -26.63
C MET A 603 14.72 66.21 -26.83
N LEU A 604 13.40 66.05 -26.82
CA LEU A 604 12.46 67.16 -26.91
C LEU A 604 12.59 68.10 -25.72
N LEU A 605 12.80 67.53 -24.53
CA LEU A 605 13.10 68.33 -23.33
C LEU A 605 14.39 69.14 -23.52
N ASN A 606 15.44 68.58 -24.12
CA ASN A 606 16.68 69.31 -24.39
C ASN A 606 16.44 70.50 -25.34
N GLU A 607 15.75 70.29 -26.46
CA GLU A 607 15.43 71.39 -27.39
C GLU A 607 14.52 72.45 -26.76
N PHE A 608 13.54 72.03 -25.95
CA PHE A 608 12.72 72.96 -25.19
C PHE A 608 13.55 73.83 -24.23
N LEU A 609 14.52 73.24 -23.54
CA LEU A 609 15.43 73.97 -22.65
C LEU A 609 16.33 74.94 -23.42
N LYS A 610 16.84 74.55 -24.60
CA LYS A 610 17.61 75.45 -25.49
C LYS A 610 16.77 76.64 -25.94
N GLU A 611 15.55 76.39 -26.44
CA GLU A 611 14.65 77.46 -26.90
C GLU A 611 14.27 78.40 -25.76
N ARG A 612 14.00 77.86 -24.57
CA ARG A 612 13.80 78.69 -23.37
C ARG A 612 15.00 79.58 -23.07
N GLY A 613 16.23 79.06 -23.19
CA GLY A 613 17.46 79.84 -23.04
C GLY A 613 17.57 80.97 -24.07
N LYS A 614 17.30 80.69 -25.34
CA LYS A 614 17.27 81.70 -26.42
C LYS A 614 16.22 82.79 -26.13
N VAL A 615 15.02 82.41 -25.70
CA VAL A 615 13.94 83.35 -25.36
C VAL A 615 14.36 84.25 -24.19
N GLN A 616 14.95 83.71 -23.13
CA GLN A 616 15.46 84.52 -22.02
C GLN A 616 16.54 85.51 -22.46
N GLN A 617 17.42 85.10 -23.37
CA GLN A 617 18.44 85.98 -23.92
C GLN A 617 17.83 87.08 -24.80
N LEU A 618 16.81 86.77 -25.60
CA LEU A 618 16.05 87.75 -26.38
C LEU A 618 15.32 88.74 -25.47
N GLU A 619 14.70 88.28 -24.37
CA GLU A 619 14.09 89.16 -23.36
C GLU A 619 15.12 90.09 -22.71
N ALA A 620 16.29 89.57 -22.32
CA ALA A 620 17.37 90.37 -21.75
C ALA A 620 17.90 91.41 -22.77
N ASN A 621 18.00 91.04 -24.04
CA ASN A 621 18.38 91.95 -25.11
C ASN A 621 17.31 93.02 -25.35
N ALA A 622 16.03 92.66 -25.31
CA ALA A 622 14.92 93.60 -25.43
C ALA A 622 14.91 94.63 -24.29
N VAL A 623 15.16 94.20 -23.03
CA VAL A 623 15.33 95.12 -21.89
C VAL A 623 16.52 96.05 -22.09
N ARG A 624 17.64 95.53 -22.64
CA ARG A 624 18.85 96.32 -22.91
C ARG A 624 18.60 97.36 -24.02
N GLN A 625 17.90 96.97 -25.09
CA GLN A 625 17.49 97.87 -26.17
C GLN A 625 16.50 98.93 -25.68
N GLN A 626 15.54 98.56 -24.82
CA GLN A 626 14.61 99.50 -24.20
C GLN A 626 15.34 100.61 -23.41
N LYS A 627 16.36 100.24 -22.61
CA LYS A 627 17.21 101.22 -21.91
C LYS A 627 17.98 102.14 -22.86
N GLN A 628 18.44 101.63 -24.01
CA GLN A 628 19.13 102.45 -25.02
C GLN A 628 18.16 103.44 -25.71
N ILE A 629 16.93 103.02 -25.98
CA ILE A 629 15.88 103.88 -26.55
C ILE A 629 15.51 105.00 -25.57
N GLU A 630 15.40 104.70 -24.27
CA GLU A 630 15.16 105.70 -23.23
C GLU A 630 16.31 106.72 -23.14
N ALA A 631 17.56 106.26 -23.21
CA ALA A 631 18.74 107.13 -23.23
C ALA A 631 18.79 108.03 -24.48
N LEU A 632 18.43 107.49 -25.66
CA LEU A 632 18.35 108.26 -26.90
C LEU A 632 17.21 109.29 -26.87
N GLY A 633 16.06 108.91 -26.29
CA GLY A 633 14.93 109.80 -26.05
C GLY A 633 15.30 110.98 -25.14
N ALA A 634 16.06 110.73 -24.07
CA ALA A 634 16.59 111.77 -23.20
C ALA A 634 17.59 112.69 -23.94
N GLY A 635 18.42 112.13 -24.83
CA GLY A 635 19.34 112.88 -25.69
C GLY A 635 18.61 113.81 -26.68
N LEU A 636 17.55 113.31 -27.33
CA LEU A 636 16.70 114.08 -28.24
C LEU A 636 15.96 115.23 -27.53
N GLN A 637 15.49 115.02 -26.31
CA GLN A 637 14.92 116.11 -25.50
C GLN A 637 15.96 117.19 -25.18
N LYS A 638 17.22 116.81 -24.93
CA LYS A 638 18.33 117.75 -24.70
C LYS A 638 18.64 118.58 -25.95
N VAL A 639 18.64 117.97 -27.13
CA VAL A 639 18.82 118.67 -28.41
C VAL A 639 17.61 119.56 -28.74
N GLY A 640 16.39 119.10 -28.47
CA GLY A 640 15.18 119.91 -28.60
C GLY A 640 15.18 121.16 -27.70
N ALA A 641 15.68 121.03 -26.46
CA ALA A 641 15.88 122.16 -25.56
C ALA A 641 16.96 123.15 -26.05
N GLN A 642 18.01 122.66 -26.72
CA GLN A 642 19.05 123.50 -27.32
C GLN A 642 18.55 124.25 -28.58
N LEU A 643 17.68 123.63 -29.40
CA LEU A 643 17.05 124.31 -30.53
C LEU A 643 16.02 125.37 -30.10
N ALA A 644 15.25 125.11 -29.03
CA ALA A 644 14.30 126.09 -28.48
C ALA A 644 14.99 127.34 -27.91
N ALA A 645 16.25 127.23 -27.48
CA ALA A 645 17.05 128.35 -26.99
C ALA A 645 17.69 129.21 -28.10
N ALA A 646 17.60 128.80 -29.38
CA ALA A 646 18.36 129.38 -30.49
C ALA A 646 17.53 130.16 -31.54
N SER A 647 16.37 130.74 -31.22
CA SER A 647 15.64 131.58 -32.19
C SER A 647 14.85 132.75 -31.58
N PRO A 648 15.22 134.01 -31.88
CA PRO A 648 14.38 135.19 -31.76
C PRO A 648 13.64 135.52 -33.08
N SER A 649 12.32 135.60 -32.96
CA SER A 649 11.37 136.46 -33.69
C SER A 649 11.49 136.62 -35.21
N HIS A 650 10.51 136.07 -35.96
CA HIS A 650 9.70 136.80 -36.96
C HIS A 650 8.38 136.01 -37.13
N GLY A 651 7.26 136.63 -36.76
CA GLY A 651 5.95 135.98 -36.66
C GLY A 651 5.27 135.80 -38.01
N GLY A 652 4.94 134.55 -38.33
CA GLY A 652 3.93 134.20 -39.32
C GLY A 652 4.34 133.06 -40.25
N LEU A 653 3.99 131.81 -39.91
CA LEU A 653 3.66 130.76 -40.88
C LEU A 653 3.07 129.53 -40.17
N LYS A 654 1.83 129.19 -40.56
CA LYS A 654 1.20 127.90 -40.29
C LYS A 654 1.99 126.80 -40.99
N VAL A 655 2.30 125.71 -40.28
CA VAL A 655 2.50 124.38 -40.89
C VAL A 655 1.77 123.32 -40.06
N SER A 656 0.96 122.55 -40.77
CA SER A 656 0.12 121.45 -40.31
C SER A 656 0.83 120.09 -40.35
N LYS A 657 0.36 119.17 -39.49
CA LYS A 657 0.40 117.69 -39.59
C LYS A 657 1.79 117.00 -39.50
N PHE A 658 1.99 116.18 -38.46
CA PHE A 658 1.86 114.70 -38.49
C PHE A 658 2.45 114.10 -37.19
N ALA A 659 1.63 113.42 -36.39
CA ALA A 659 2.05 112.38 -35.45
C ALA A 659 0.80 111.54 -35.07
N THR A 660 0.49 110.51 -35.85
CA THR A 660 0.84 109.09 -35.60
C THR A 660 -0.01 108.43 -34.50
N GLY A 661 -1.00 107.67 -34.97
CA GLY A 661 -1.27 106.30 -34.52
C GLY A 661 -1.50 106.07 -33.03
N ARG A 662 -2.64 106.51 -32.49
CA ARG A 662 -3.21 105.91 -31.28
C ARG A 662 -3.80 104.55 -31.66
N ILE A 663 -2.94 103.52 -31.72
CA ILE A 663 -3.41 102.11 -31.77
C ILE A 663 -4.14 101.87 -30.45
N ARG A 664 -5.46 101.78 -30.54
CA ARG A 664 -6.28 101.12 -29.53
C ARG A 664 -5.82 99.67 -29.43
N ARG A 665 -5.01 99.33 -28.42
CA ARG A 665 -5.03 97.96 -27.88
C ARG A 665 -6.32 97.84 -27.07
N GLY A 666 -7.39 97.54 -27.80
CA GLY A 666 -8.47 96.73 -27.27
C GLY A 666 -7.95 95.31 -27.09
N GLY A 667 -8.29 94.71 -25.95
CA GLY A 667 -7.95 93.33 -25.63
C GLY A 667 -7.74 93.17 -24.14
N PRO A 668 -8.80 92.86 -23.37
CA PRO A 668 -8.62 92.30 -22.04
C PRO A 668 -7.80 91.00 -22.14
N ALA A 669 -7.02 90.74 -21.09
CA ALA A 669 -6.18 89.57 -20.92
C ALA A 669 -6.86 88.26 -21.32
N PRO A 670 -6.13 87.28 -21.90
CA PRO A 670 -6.67 85.95 -22.16
C PRO A 670 -7.18 85.34 -20.85
N GLN A 671 -8.45 84.94 -20.89
CA GLN A 671 -9.07 84.11 -19.86
C GLN A 671 -8.23 82.84 -19.67
N VAL A 672 -7.96 82.57 -18.39
CA VAL A 672 -7.61 81.24 -17.90
C VAL A 672 -8.75 80.30 -18.30
N VAL A 673 -8.53 79.48 -19.32
CA VAL A 673 -9.36 78.29 -19.54
C VAL A 673 -8.87 77.25 -18.54
N ARG A 674 -9.56 77.19 -17.41
CA ARG A 674 -9.72 75.96 -16.66
C ARG A 674 -10.72 75.07 -17.40
N ASN A 675 -10.48 73.77 -17.24
CA ASN A 675 -11.33 72.61 -17.48
C ASN A 675 -11.05 71.87 -18.78
N PRO A 676 -11.40 70.58 -18.85
CA PRO A 676 -11.52 69.55 -17.79
C PRO A 676 -10.47 68.44 -17.93
#